data_AF-R7JCX2-F1
#
_entry.id   AF-R7JCX2-F1
#
_cell.length_a   1.000
_cell.length_b   1.000
_cell.length_c   1.000
_cell.angle_alpha   90.00
_cell.angle_beta   90.00
_cell.angle_gamma   90.00
#
_symmetry.space_group_name_H-M   'P 1'
#
loop_
_entity.id
_entity.type
_entity.pdbx_description
1 polymer ?
#
loop_
_entity_poly.entity_id
_entity_poly.type
_entity_poly.pdbx_seq_one_letter_code
_entity_poly.pdbx_strand_id
1 'polypeptide(L)'
;MGMAAGQARLLSITSRMSDNELRAQIINNNKMRLATQSSQVSEAYTAALNDAQMMFSNYDKENNATYQQLTFNALTSYNPYNNQYAISNASGQVLVSEKDATNFQDANGDLNTFLSYYGLEYTTTYFENLNEYANADGTIPYATGETDADGNMITASSGMTAEQLQAYYEGIEGSTLHPGYEATIAGVDYYNYTTAMTEFDEAYTAWCGSIATNMENYLQTLDPGTGTLTAIEGSISGATDVAAMTTVLNNLENYINNGYKNLCTSSATSNNYITQMLEQISAAKSGETVYKNGDGSSALTFTGDSANGTLTFGASSNGTINSGDEVFQIIKSTDANTGAVSWTLNTYDKDGNFKATTPVSLNTSGSTISFSYNYVDEDGSSTLVEFKDIPNPFNGGNTSSFTIKEVQPLDVDTMQQTAQEIIKSLKNSIYNVWDPTKNEFKAAASDPSIYNAFKDKGLALSQLLLGRDVGEANYPNLLDTSWVLGQMTTQQQESFQPILDVLTLDSIMNTYGEPKYAWIDKSEVTDSYNENGDAKAQWYTNLFNRMQSGGYQVLQDGLASSSEWIKFAFESGLVTLEQVDTDNNWNTIMYSNCSDITEQTNNAAITIAEAEYNAAMNKIENKDKMYDLELKNIDTEHNSLQTEYDSIKTAIDKNIERTFKIYS
;
A
#
# COMPACT_ATOMS: atom_id res chain seq x y z
N MET A 1 -98.71 -50.02 -75.06
CA MET A 1 -97.63 -50.26 -74.07
C MET A 1 -96.44 -49.29 -74.18
N GLY A 2 -96.18 -48.63 -75.32
CA GLY A 2 -95.03 -47.71 -75.46
C GLY A 2 -95.05 -46.39 -74.66
N MET A 3 -96.23 -45.79 -74.41
CA MET A 3 -96.31 -44.49 -73.72
C MET A 3 -96.01 -44.57 -72.21
N ALA A 4 -96.50 -45.60 -71.51
CA ALA A 4 -96.27 -45.77 -70.07
C ALA A 4 -94.78 -46.02 -69.75
N ALA A 5 -94.08 -46.76 -70.61
CA ALA A 5 -92.64 -46.98 -70.49
C ALA A 5 -91.82 -45.70 -70.74
N GLY A 6 -92.24 -44.86 -71.69
CA GLY A 6 -91.62 -43.56 -71.96
C GLY A 6 -91.78 -42.56 -70.80
N GLN A 7 -92.99 -42.50 -70.20
CA GLN A 7 -93.25 -41.65 -69.03
C GLN A 7 -92.47 -42.11 -67.79
N ALA A 8 -92.39 -43.42 -67.53
CA ALA A 8 -91.59 -43.96 -66.44
C ALA A 8 -90.09 -43.64 -66.60
N ARG A 9 -89.57 -43.67 -67.83
CA ARG A 9 -88.18 -43.31 -68.12
C ARG A 9 -87.93 -41.80 -67.98
N LEU A 10 -88.85 -40.94 -68.42
CA LEU A 10 -88.75 -39.49 -68.16
C LEU A 10 -88.71 -39.20 -66.66
N LEU A 11 -89.58 -39.83 -65.86
CA LEU A 11 -89.59 -39.66 -64.40
C LEU A 11 -88.25 -40.07 -63.77
N SER A 12 -87.65 -41.17 -64.25
CA SER A 12 -86.34 -41.65 -63.79
C SER A 12 -85.21 -40.68 -64.15
N ILE A 13 -85.23 -40.11 -65.36
CA ILE A 13 -84.23 -39.12 -65.79
C ILE A 13 -84.39 -37.82 -65.01
N THR A 14 -85.61 -37.33 -64.78
CA THR A 14 -85.88 -36.14 -63.97
C THR A 14 -85.42 -36.32 -62.53
N SER A 15 -85.62 -37.51 -61.94
CA SER A 15 -85.10 -37.84 -60.60
C SER A 15 -83.57 -37.79 -60.55
N ARG A 16 -82.88 -38.37 -61.54
CA ARG A 16 -81.41 -38.31 -61.64
C ARG A 16 -80.87 -36.90 -61.88
N MET A 17 -81.59 -36.09 -62.65
CA MET A 17 -81.25 -34.69 -62.90
C MET A 17 -81.37 -33.85 -61.62
N SER A 18 -82.45 -34.07 -60.86
CA SER A 18 -82.66 -33.44 -59.55
C SER A 18 -81.61 -33.87 -58.53
N ASP A 19 -81.18 -35.14 -58.55
CA ASP A 19 -80.07 -35.64 -57.73
C ASP A 19 -78.74 -34.99 -58.11
N ASN A 20 -78.47 -34.81 -59.40
CA ASN A 20 -77.28 -34.08 -59.88
C ASN A 20 -77.30 -32.61 -59.46
N GLU A 21 -78.45 -31.93 -59.53
CA GLU A 21 -78.60 -30.56 -59.01
C GLU A 21 -78.37 -30.50 -57.50
N LEU A 22 -78.91 -31.47 -56.74
CA LEU A 22 -78.69 -31.57 -55.30
C LEU A 22 -77.21 -31.79 -54.97
N ARG A 23 -76.53 -32.70 -55.69
CA ARG A 23 -75.08 -32.96 -55.53
C ARG A 23 -74.25 -31.72 -55.87
N ALA A 24 -74.58 -31.00 -56.94
CA ALA A 24 -73.92 -29.75 -57.29
C ALA A 24 -74.11 -28.67 -56.22
N GLN A 25 -75.31 -28.55 -55.63
CA GLN A 25 -75.57 -27.63 -54.52
C GLN A 25 -74.76 -28.01 -53.27
N ILE A 26 -74.69 -29.30 -52.93
CA ILE A 26 -73.90 -29.79 -51.79
C ILE A 26 -72.41 -29.46 -52.00
N ILE A 27 -71.88 -29.71 -53.20
CA ILE A 27 -70.47 -29.40 -53.51
C ILE A 27 -70.22 -27.89 -53.43
N ASN A 28 -71.09 -27.05 -54.01
CA ASN A 28 -70.96 -25.59 -53.92
C ASN A 28 -70.98 -25.08 -52.46
N ASN A 29 -71.83 -25.65 -51.61
CA ASN A 29 -71.81 -25.35 -50.18
C ASN A 29 -70.50 -25.80 -49.51
N ASN A 30 -69.95 -26.96 -49.89
CA ASN A 30 -68.66 -27.43 -49.40
C ASN A 30 -67.49 -26.55 -49.87
N LYS A 31 -67.53 -26.04 -51.11
CA LYS A 31 -66.55 -25.05 -51.61
C LYS A 31 -66.63 -23.74 -50.80
N MET A 32 -67.83 -23.25 -50.50
CA MET A 32 -68.01 -22.08 -49.62
C MET A 32 -67.40 -22.31 -48.23
N ARG A 33 -67.57 -23.50 -47.64
CA ARG A 33 -66.92 -23.87 -46.36
C ARG A 33 -65.39 -23.95 -46.46
N LEU A 34 -64.85 -24.47 -47.56
CA LEU A 34 -63.40 -24.49 -47.80
C LEU A 34 -62.83 -23.07 -47.91
N ALA A 35 -63.54 -22.16 -48.56
CA ALA A 35 -63.15 -20.75 -48.63
C ALA A 35 -63.10 -20.11 -47.23
N THR A 36 -64.06 -20.40 -46.35
CA THR A 36 -64.01 -19.96 -44.95
C THR A 36 -62.80 -20.53 -44.21
N GLN A 37 -62.50 -21.82 -44.37
CA GLN A 37 -61.32 -22.44 -43.76
C GLN A 37 -60.01 -21.82 -44.25
N SER A 38 -59.92 -21.46 -45.54
CA SER A 38 -58.77 -20.77 -46.12
C SER A 38 -58.55 -19.39 -45.49
N SER A 39 -59.64 -18.63 -45.24
CA SER A 39 -59.56 -17.35 -44.52
C SER A 39 -59.02 -17.53 -43.11
N GLN A 40 -59.56 -18.48 -42.34
CA GLN A 40 -59.15 -18.73 -40.96
C GLN A 40 -57.68 -19.12 -40.82
N VAL A 41 -57.18 -19.98 -41.72
CA VAL A 41 -55.77 -20.39 -41.76
C VAL A 41 -54.86 -19.20 -42.10
N SER A 42 -55.31 -18.32 -42.99
CA SER A 42 -54.57 -17.10 -43.35
C SER A 42 -54.56 -16.07 -42.23
N GLU A 43 -55.66 -15.91 -41.50
CA GLU A 43 -55.77 -15.05 -40.32
C GLU A 43 -54.85 -15.54 -39.20
N ALA A 44 -54.82 -16.85 -38.92
CA ALA A 44 -53.93 -17.43 -37.92
C ALA A 44 -52.44 -17.23 -38.25
N TYR A 45 -52.06 -17.40 -39.52
CA TYR A 45 -50.69 -17.12 -39.98
C TYR A 45 -50.33 -15.63 -39.87
N THR A 46 -51.27 -14.75 -40.24
CA THR A 46 -51.09 -13.30 -40.10
C THR A 46 -50.98 -12.87 -38.63
N ALA A 47 -51.73 -13.52 -37.73
CA ALA A 47 -51.61 -13.28 -36.29
C ALA A 47 -50.24 -13.70 -35.76
N ALA A 48 -49.72 -14.87 -36.14
CA ALA A 48 -48.39 -15.34 -35.76
C ALA A 48 -47.27 -14.46 -36.32
N LEU A 49 -47.43 -13.91 -37.52
CA LEU A 49 -46.51 -12.91 -38.12
C LEU A 49 -46.45 -11.61 -37.32
N ASN A 50 -47.56 -11.22 -36.70
CA ASN A 50 -47.65 -10.01 -35.88
C ASN A 50 -47.37 -10.27 -34.39
N ASP A 51 -47.12 -11.52 -33.98
CA ASP A 51 -46.85 -11.86 -32.59
C ASP A 51 -45.42 -11.47 -32.21
N ALA A 52 -45.32 -10.49 -31.32
CA ALA A 52 -44.07 -10.04 -30.73
C ALA A 52 -43.91 -10.63 -29.32
N GLN A 53 -42.74 -11.20 -29.06
CA GLN A 53 -42.33 -11.64 -27.73
C GLN A 53 -41.52 -10.54 -27.04
N MET A 54 -41.75 -10.37 -25.74
CA MET A 54 -40.95 -9.46 -24.91
C MET A 54 -39.66 -10.18 -24.48
N MET A 55 -38.54 -9.52 -24.71
CA MET A 55 -37.20 -9.98 -24.38
C MET A 55 -36.58 -9.02 -23.36
N PHE A 56 -35.82 -9.56 -22.42
CA PHE A 56 -35.00 -8.80 -21.47
C PHE A 56 -33.53 -8.83 -21.87
N SER A 57 -32.88 -7.68 -21.78
CA SER A 57 -31.48 -7.48 -22.14
C SER A 57 -30.60 -7.65 -20.90
N ASN A 58 -29.66 -8.59 -20.95
CA ASN A 58 -28.60 -8.74 -19.97
C ASN A 58 -27.28 -8.23 -20.53
N TYR A 59 -26.54 -7.50 -19.73
CA TYR A 59 -25.24 -6.96 -20.10
C TYR A 59 -24.13 -7.77 -19.42
N ASP A 60 -22.98 -7.85 -20.09
CA ASP A 60 -21.74 -8.33 -19.52
C ASP A 60 -20.78 -7.17 -19.18
N LYS A 61 -19.58 -7.50 -18.69
CA LYS A 61 -18.53 -6.52 -18.34
C LYS A 61 -18.10 -5.64 -19.52
N GLU A 62 -18.23 -6.13 -20.74
CA GLU A 62 -17.86 -5.42 -21.98
C GLU A 62 -19.06 -4.64 -22.55
N ASN A 63 -20.18 -4.59 -21.83
CA ASN A 63 -21.44 -3.96 -22.23
C ASN A 63 -22.06 -4.60 -23.48
N ASN A 64 -21.81 -5.90 -23.72
CA ASN A 64 -22.49 -6.64 -24.77
C ASN A 64 -23.87 -7.09 -24.28
N ALA A 65 -24.90 -6.85 -25.10
CA ALA A 65 -26.26 -7.27 -24.80
C ALA A 65 -26.52 -8.73 -25.23
N THR A 66 -27.02 -9.54 -24.30
CA THR A 66 -27.61 -10.86 -24.55
C THR A 66 -29.10 -10.80 -24.25
N TYR A 67 -29.91 -11.48 -25.06
CA TYR A 67 -31.37 -11.42 -24.95
C TYR A 67 -31.91 -12.74 -24.41
N GLN A 68 -32.73 -12.67 -23.37
CA GLN A 68 -33.52 -13.80 -22.87
C GLN A 68 -35.01 -13.43 -22.83
N GLN A 69 -35.89 -14.43 -22.78
CA GLN A 69 -37.32 -14.18 -22.71
C GLN A 69 -37.66 -13.42 -21.41
N LEU A 70 -38.50 -12.38 -21.52
CA LEU A 70 -38.92 -11.62 -20.34
C LEU A 70 -39.73 -12.53 -19.42
N THR A 71 -39.23 -12.73 -18.21
CA THR A 71 -39.89 -13.44 -17.10
C THR A 71 -39.63 -12.63 -15.83
N PHE A 72 -40.39 -12.88 -14.76
CA PHE A 72 -40.13 -12.23 -13.48
C PHE A 72 -38.72 -12.53 -12.99
N ASN A 73 -38.31 -13.80 -13.04
CA ASN A 73 -36.96 -14.22 -12.64
C ASN A 73 -35.87 -13.50 -13.46
N ALA A 74 -36.04 -13.43 -14.79
CA ALA A 74 -35.11 -12.71 -15.65
C ALA A 74 -34.98 -11.21 -15.30
N LEU A 75 -36.07 -10.59 -14.85
CA LEU A 75 -36.15 -9.18 -14.53
C LEU A 75 -35.58 -8.83 -13.15
N THR A 76 -35.80 -9.69 -12.14
CA THR A 76 -35.49 -9.40 -10.73
C THR A 76 -34.24 -10.09 -10.20
N SER A 77 -33.64 -11.01 -10.95
CA SER A 77 -32.37 -11.64 -10.56
C SER A 77 -31.22 -10.63 -10.56
N TYR A 78 -30.32 -10.78 -9.57
CA TYR A 78 -29.11 -9.98 -9.50
C TYR A 78 -28.22 -10.18 -10.73
N ASN A 79 -27.83 -9.07 -11.35
CA ASN A 79 -26.76 -9.00 -12.34
C ASN A 79 -25.99 -7.68 -12.13
N PRO A 80 -24.67 -7.71 -11.91
CA PRO A 80 -23.86 -6.52 -11.62
C PRO A 80 -23.84 -5.46 -12.74
N TYR A 81 -24.20 -5.83 -13.96
CA TYR A 81 -24.14 -4.95 -15.14
C TYR A 81 -25.53 -4.45 -15.58
N ASN A 82 -26.59 -4.89 -14.93
CA ASN A 82 -27.96 -4.50 -15.25
C ASN A 82 -28.49 -3.47 -14.26
N ASN A 83 -29.49 -2.69 -14.71
CA ASN A 83 -30.31 -1.91 -13.80
C ASN A 83 -31.15 -2.85 -12.90
N GLN A 84 -31.42 -2.40 -11.68
CA GLN A 84 -32.26 -3.13 -10.75
C GLN A 84 -33.75 -2.82 -10.99
N TYR A 85 -34.52 -3.88 -11.23
CA TYR A 85 -35.96 -3.81 -11.47
C TYR A 85 -36.75 -4.62 -10.46
N ALA A 86 -37.98 -4.18 -10.21
CA ALA A 86 -38.99 -4.89 -9.45
C ALA A 86 -40.37 -4.64 -10.07
N ILE A 87 -41.34 -5.47 -9.70
CA ILE A 87 -42.73 -5.25 -10.09
C ILE A 87 -43.61 -5.16 -8.85
N SER A 88 -44.55 -4.21 -8.87
CA SER A 88 -45.45 -3.96 -7.74
C SER A 88 -46.90 -4.12 -8.15
N ASN A 89 -47.70 -4.70 -7.25
CA ASN A 89 -49.14 -4.84 -7.44
C ASN A 89 -49.87 -3.50 -7.23
N ALA A 90 -51.17 -3.47 -7.55
CA ALA A 90 -52.01 -2.27 -7.37
C ALA A 90 -52.11 -1.77 -5.90
N SER A 91 -51.74 -2.59 -4.92
CA SER A 91 -51.69 -2.23 -3.50
C SER A 91 -50.34 -1.61 -3.08
N GLY A 92 -49.39 -1.48 -4.01
CA GLY A 92 -48.04 -0.95 -3.75
C GLY A 92 -47.07 -1.98 -3.14
N GLN A 93 -47.46 -3.25 -3.04
CA GLN A 93 -46.60 -4.31 -2.52
C GLN A 93 -45.69 -4.83 -3.63
N VAL A 94 -44.40 -4.99 -3.33
CA VAL A 94 -43.43 -5.55 -4.27
C VAL A 94 -43.64 -7.05 -4.41
N LEU A 95 -43.65 -7.57 -5.62
CA LEU A 95 -43.68 -9.02 -5.86
C LEU A 95 -42.27 -9.58 -5.73
N VAL A 96 -42.15 -10.67 -4.98
CA VAL A 96 -40.86 -11.31 -4.68
C VAL A 96 -40.95 -12.82 -4.90
N SER A 97 -39.80 -13.46 -5.12
CA SER A 97 -39.73 -14.92 -5.20
C SER A 97 -40.03 -15.57 -3.85
N GLU A 98 -40.33 -16.88 -3.86
CA GLU A 98 -40.48 -17.66 -2.62
C GLU A 98 -39.21 -17.59 -1.75
N LYS A 99 -38.03 -17.65 -2.37
CA LYS A 99 -36.73 -17.55 -1.69
C LYS A 99 -36.54 -16.21 -0.98
N ASP A 100 -36.77 -15.10 -1.68
CA ASP A 100 -36.56 -13.76 -1.10
C ASP A 100 -37.53 -13.50 0.06
N ALA A 101 -38.77 -13.99 -0.04
CA ALA A 101 -39.76 -13.90 1.01
C ALA A 101 -39.34 -14.68 2.27
N THR A 102 -38.83 -15.90 2.12
CA THR A 102 -38.32 -16.71 3.25
C THR A 102 -37.13 -16.03 3.90
N ASN A 103 -36.13 -15.60 3.12
CA ASN A 103 -34.94 -14.92 3.63
C ASN A 103 -35.31 -13.65 4.42
N PHE A 104 -36.28 -12.86 3.93
CA PHE A 104 -36.73 -11.65 4.61
C PHE A 104 -37.46 -11.94 5.93
N GLN A 105 -38.27 -13.00 5.97
CA GLN A 105 -38.96 -13.44 7.19
C GLN A 105 -37.96 -13.94 8.24
N ASP A 106 -37.00 -14.77 7.83
CA ASP A 106 -36.01 -15.36 8.73
C ASP A 106 -35.03 -14.32 9.28
N ALA A 107 -34.70 -13.29 8.50
CA ALA A 107 -33.87 -12.17 8.93
C ALA A 107 -34.53 -11.29 10.02
N ASN A 108 -35.85 -11.38 10.20
CA ASN A 108 -36.60 -10.69 11.25
C ASN A 108 -36.29 -9.17 11.39
N GLY A 109 -36.06 -8.50 10.26
CA GLY A 109 -35.76 -7.07 10.21
C GLY A 109 -34.28 -6.68 10.36
N ASP A 110 -33.36 -7.64 10.45
CA ASP A 110 -31.92 -7.39 10.44
C ASP A 110 -31.34 -7.48 9.02
N LEU A 111 -30.79 -6.37 8.52
CA LEU A 111 -30.25 -6.30 7.16
C LEU A 111 -29.03 -7.22 6.98
N ASN A 112 -28.13 -7.30 7.98
CA ASN A 112 -26.91 -8.09 7.85
C ASN A 112 -27.22 -9.58 7.75
N THR A 113 -28.16 -10.06 8.57
CA THR A 113 -28.69 -11.42 8.51
C THR A 113 -29.34 -11.68 7.15
N PHE A 114 -30.15 -10.75 6.64
CA PHE A 114 -30.73 -10.87 5.30
C PHE A 114 -29.67 -11.03 4.20
N LEU A 115 -28.64 -10.17 4.20
CA LEU A 115 -27.53 -10.21 3.24
C LEU A 115 -26.72 -11.52 3.33
N SER A 116 -26.54 -12.06 4.55
CA SER A 116 -25.83 -13.34 4.76
C SER A 116 -26.51 -14.53 4.06
N TYR A 117 -27.84 -14.53 3.92
CA TYR A 117 -28.56 -15.57 3.16
C TYR A 117 -28.27 -15.52 1.66
N TYR A 118 -27.69 -14.43 1.17
CA TYR A 118 -27.19 -14.29 -0.21
C TYR A 118 -25.67 -14.50 -0.33
N GLY A 119 -25.03 -15.01 0.73
CA GLY A 119 -23.59 -15.28 0.80
C GLY A 119 -22.75 -14.03 1.07
N LEU A 120 -23.36 -12.91 1.47
CA LEU A 120 -22.64 -11.66 1.70
C LEU A 120 -22.25 -11.51 3.17
N GLU A 121 -21.00 -11.19 3.41
CA GLU A 121 -20.46 -10.93 4.75
C GLU A 121 -19.68 -9.61 4.76
N TYR A 122 -19.96 -8.75 5.74
CA TYR A 122 -19.21 -7.51 5.90
C TYR A 122 -17.95 -7.79 6.72
N THR A 123 -16.83 -7.94 6.02
CA THR A 123 -15.56 -8.41 6.62
C THR A 123 -14.36 -7.82 5.86
N THR A 124 -13.14 -8.19 6.26
CA THR A 124 -11.90 -7.77 5.62
C THR A 124 -10.97 -8.96 5.38
N THR A 125 -10.24 -8.92 4.25
CA THR A 125 -9.15 -9.88 3.98
C THR A 125 -7.80 -9.38 4.51
N TYR A 126 -7.77 -8.20 5.14
CA TYR A 126 -6.54 -7.54 5.57
C TYR A 126 -5.69 -8.45 6.48
N PHE A 127 -6.29 -8.99 7.55
CA PHE A 127 -5.58 -9.82 8.52
C PHE A 127 -5.10 -11.14 7.92
N GLU A 128 -5.93 -11.79 7.09
CA GLU A 128 -5.53 -13.02 6.39
C GLU A 128 -4.29 -12.79 5.52
N ASN A 129 -4.25 -11.64 4.81
CA ASN A 129 -3.13 -11.25 3.96
C ASN A 129 -1.85 -10.95 4.76
N LEU A 130 -1.95 -10.57 6.05
CA LEU A 130 -0.76 -10.38 6.90
C LEU A 130 0.06 -11.66 7.06
N ASN A 131 -0.55 -12.83 6.91
CA ASN A 131 0.16 -14.11 7.01
C ASN A 131 1.26 -14.28 5.97
N GLU A 132 1.24 -13.54 4.86
CA GLU A 132 2.35 -13.50 3.89
C GLU A 132 3.66 -12.99 4.53
N TYR A 133 3.55 -12.12 5.54
CA TYR A 133 4.67 -11.48 6.22
C TYR A 133 5.00 -12.13 7.57
N ALA A 134 4.32 -13.21 7.94
CA ALA A 134 4.50 -13.85 9.24
C ALA A 134 5.93 -14.38 9.41
N ASN A 135 6.47 -14.17 10.61
CA ASN A 135 7.71 -14.78 11.04
C ASN A 135 7.58 -16.31 11.14
N ALA A 136 8.70 -17.01 11.31
CA ALA A 136 8.69 -18.47 11.47
C ALA A 136 7.88 -18.99 12.67
N ASP A 137 7.60 -18.14 13.66
CA ASP A 137 6.75 -18.42 14.82
C ASP A 137 5.27 -18.06 14.61
N GLY A 138 4.91 -17.55 13.43
CA GLY A 138 3.55 -17.10 13.07
C GLY A 138 3.22 -15.67 13.50
N THR A 139 4.12 -14.96 14.17
CA THR A 139 3.88 -13.58 14.59
C THR A 139 4.10 -12.59 13.45
N ILE A 140 3.31 -11.52 13.40
CA ILE A 140 3.44 -10.51 12.36
C ILE A 140 4.48 -9.46 12.78
N PRO A 141 5.57 -9.24 12.03
CA PRO A 141 6.52 -8.18 12.31
C PRO A 141 5.96 -6.82 11.89
N TYR A 142 6.42 -5.72 12.50
CA TYR A 142 6.14 -4.35 12.06
C TYR A 142 7.44 -3.54 11.94
N ALA A 143 7.44 -2.49 11.13
CA ALA A 143 8.62 -1.63 10.95
C ALA A 143 8.82 -0.72 12.18
N THR A 144 10.06 -0.62 12.67
CA THR A 144 10.40 0.27 13.80
C THR A 144 10.60 1.73 13.40
N GLY A 145 10.59 2.02 12.09
CA GLY A 145 10.95 3.33 11.54
C GLY A 145 12.47 3.54 11.39
N GLU A 146 13.30 2.61 11.85
CA GLU A 146 14.76 2.66 11.73
C GLU A 146 15.26 1.79 10.58
N THR A 147 16.41 2.16 10.01
CA THR A 147 17.10 1.34 9.01
C THR A 147 18.43 0.83 9.54
N ASP A 148 18.81 -0.38 9.16
CA ASP A 148 20.16 -0.89 9.41
C ASP A 148 21.23 -0.14 8.59
N ALA A 149 22.50 -0.49 8.79
CA ALA A 149 23.63 0.12 8.09
C ALA A 149 23.58 -0.08 6.56
N ASP A 150 22.81 -1.06 6.08
CA ASP A 150 22.61 -1.39 4.67
C ASP A 150 21.34 -0.72 4.09
N GLY A 151 20.59 0.03 4.90
CA GLY A 151 19.38 0.75 4.52
C GLY A 151 18.10 -0.10 4.55
N ASN A 152 18.13 -1.32 5.08
CA ASN A 152 16.94 -2.15 5.23
C ASN A 152 16.15 -1.72 6.48
N MET A 153 14.83 -1.75 6.39
CA MET A 153 13.95 -1.48 7.53
C MET A 153 14.17 -2.50 8.65
N ILE A 154 14.45 -2.01 9.85
CA ILE A 154 14.48 -2.83 11.05
C ILE A 154 13.03 -3.13 11.43
N THR A 155 12.76 -4.40 11.70
CA THR A 155 11.43 -4.87 12.09
C THR A 155 11.44 -5.39 13.52
N ALA A 156 10.38 -5.13 14.28
CA ALA A 156 10.11 -5.73 15.58
C ALA A 156 8.97 -6.73 15.47
N SER A 157 8.96 -7.76 16.31
CA SER A 157 7.82 -8.69 16.40
C SER A 157 6.68 -8.04 17.19
N SER A 158 5.45 -8.16 16.68
CA SER A 158 4.24 -7.84 17.46
C SER A 158 4.01 -8.80 18.62
N GLY A 159 4.59 -10.00 18.57
CA GLY A 159 4.24 -11.10 19.47
C GLY A 159 2.84 -11.67 19.23
N MET A 160 2.15 -11.28 18.15
CA MET A 160 0.77 -11.66 17.85
C MET A 160 0.65 -12.27 16.46
N THR A 161 -0.19 -13.30 16.29
CA THR A 161 -0.56 -13.83 14.98
C THR A 161 -1.59 -12.94 14.29
N ALA A 162 -1.82 -13.14 12.99
CA ALA A 162 -2.86 -12.44 12.23
C ALA A 162 -4.25 -12.59 12.85
N GLU A 163 -4.59 -13.78 13.33
CA GLU A 163 -5.89 -14.06 13.97
C GLU A 163 -6.03 -13.33 15.31
N GLN A 164 -4.94 -13.21 16.08
CA GLN A 164 -4.96 -12.45 17.33
C GLN A 164 -5.12 -10.95 17.05
N LEU A 165 -4.40 -10.42 16.05
CA LEU A 165 -4.53 -9.03 15.63
C LEU A 165 -5.96 -8.72 15.18
N GLN A 166 -6.58 -9.60 14.41
CA GLN A 166 -7.99 -9.45 14.03
C GLN A 166 -8.90 -9.41 15.25
N ALA A 167 -8.77 -10.40 16.15
CA ALA A 167 -9.61 -10.50 17.33
C ALA A 167 -9.46 -9.28 18.27
N TYR A 168 -8.26 -8.70 18.37
CA TYR A 168 -8.02 -7.51 19.18
C TYR A 168 -8.47 -6.23 18.49
N TYR A 169 -8.40 -6.17 17.16
CA TYR A 169 -8.93 -5.06 16.39
C TYR A 169 -10.47 -5.00 16.48
N GLU A 170 -11.13 -6.12 16.24
CA GLU A 170 -12.60 -6.25 16.30
C GLU A 170 -13.14 -6.24 17.74
N GLY A 171 -12.31 -6.68 18.69
CA GLY A 171 -12.65 -6.83 20.09
C GLY A 171 -13.17 -8.23 20.40
N ILE A 172 -12.80 -8.74 21.58
CA ILE A 172 -13.26 -10.04 22.07
C ILE A 172 -14.53 -9.83 22.88
N GLU A 173 -15.63 -10.46 22.45
CA GLU A 173 -16.94 -10.33 23.11
C GLU A 173 -16.84 -10.65 24.62
N GLY A 174 -17.25 -9.68 25.45
CA GLY A 174 -17.23 -9.80 26.91
C GLY A 174 -15.86 -9.60 27.57
N SER A 175 -14.79 -9.33 26.81
CA SER A 175 -13.46 -9.04 27.35
C SER A 175 -13.30 -7.55 27.68
N THR A 176 -12.83 -7.26 28.89
CA THR A 176 -12.38 -5.90 29.27
C THR A 176 -10.93 -5.62 28.89
N LEU A 177 -10.15 -6.67 28.60
CA LEU A 177 -8.72 -6.54 28.24
C LEU A 177 -8.53 -6.21 26.77
N HIS A 178 -9.44 -6.71 25.91
CA HIS A 178 -9.40 -6.57 24.46
C HIS A 178 -10.75 -6.06 23.94
N PRO A 179 -11.16 -4.82 24.29
CA PRO A 179 -12.49 -4.30 23.95
C PRO A 179 -12.65 -3.92 22.47
N GLY A 180 -11.58 -3.96 21.67
CA GLY A 180 -11.57 -3.56 20.26
C GLY A 180 -10.85 -2.23 20.04
N TYR A 181 -10.33 -2.03 18.83
CA TYR A 181 -9.56 -0.84 18.45
C TYR A 181 -10.41 0.43 18.58
N GLU A 182 -11.55 0.50 17.87
CA GLU A 182 -12.46 1.65 17.85
C GLU A 182 -13.01 2.01 19.25
N ALA A 183 -13.34 0.98 20.05
CA ALA A 183 -13.82 1.18 21.41
C ALA A 183 -12.74 1.79 22.33
N THR A 184 -11.48 1.39 22.14
CA THR A 184 -10.36 1.86 22.95
C THR A 184 -9.99 3.30 22.59
N ILE A 185 -9.86 3.62 21.30
CA ILE A 185 -9.47 4.97 20.86
C ILE A 185 -10.53 6.03 21.20
N ALA A 186 -11.81 5.64 21.26
CA ALA A 186 -12.89 6.49 21.73
C ALA A 186 -12.92 6.66 23.28
N GLY A 187 -12.10 5.89 23.99
CA GLY A 187 -12.03 5.85 25.45
C GLY A 187 -11.26 7.02 26.08
N VAL A 188 -11.68 7.42 27.28
CA VAL A 188 -11.04 8.50 28.05
C VAL A 188 -9.60 8.14 28.45
N ASP A 189 -9.34 6.88 28.76
CA ASP A 189 -8.02 6.42 29.21
C ASP A 189 -6.98 6.51 28.08
N TYR A 190 -7.33 6.12 26.85
CA TYR A 190 -6.47 6.27 25.68
C TYR A 190 -6.22 7.75 25.35
N TYR A 191 -7.25 8.60 25.41
CA TYR A 191 -7.11 10.04 25.23
C TYR A 191 -6.14 10.66 26.25
N ASN A 192 -6.28 10.31 27.53
CA ASN A 192 -5.40 10.81 28.60
C ASN A 192 -3.95 10.33 28.39
N TYR A 193 -3.76 9.07 28.02
CA TYR A 193 -2.45 8.50 27.73
C TYR A 193 -1.77 9.20 26.55
N THR A 194 -2.42 9.25 25.39
CA THR A 194 -1.86 9.85 24.17
C THR A 194 -1.56 11.33 24.35
N THR A 195 -2.43 12.07 25.06
CA THR A 195 -2.18 13.48 25.40
C THR A 195 -0.92 13.61 26.27
N ALA A 196 -0.83 12.86 27.37
CA ALA A 196 0.33 12.94 28.27
C ALA A 196 1.64 12.49 27.59
N MET A 197 1.57 11.47 26.74
CA MET A 197 2.70 10.96 25.95
C MET A 197 3.19 12.02 24.96
N THR A 198 2.27 12.64 24.21
CA THR A 198 2.59 13.70 23.24
C THR A 198 3.20 14.92 23.92
N GLU A 199 2.57 15.41 25.00
CA GLU A 199 3.09 16.56 25.75
C GLU A 199 4.49 16.28 26.34
N PHE A 200 4.75 15.05 26.76
CA PHE A 200 6.07 14.64 27.24
C PHE A 200 7.10 14.58 26.11
N ASP A 201 6.77 13.94 24.98
CA ASP A 201 7.66 13.81 23.83
C ASP A 201 8.04 15.18 23.24
N GLU A 202 7.08 16.09 23.13
CA GLU A 202 7.31 17.47 22.71
C GLU A 202 8.26 18.20 23.68
N ALA A 203 8.03 18.08 25.00
CA ALA A 203 8.87 18.70 26.01
C ALA A 203 10.29 18.10 26.04
N TYR A 204 10.40 16.77 25.87
CA TYR A 204 11.67 16.06 25.80
C TYR A 204 12.47 16.46 24.55
N THR A 205 11.83 16.49 23.39
CA THR A 205 12.45 16.93 22.12
C THR A 205 12.90 18.39 22.20
N ALA A 206 12.06 19.29 22.72
CA ALA A 206 12.42 20.69 22.91
C ALA A 206 13.62 20.85 23.86
N TRP A 207 13.63 20.08 24.95
CA TRP A 207 14.76 20.07 25.88
C TRP A 207 16.05 19.58 25.22
N CYS A 208 16.03 18.43 24.53
CA CYS A 208 17.17 17.91 23.78
C CYS A 208 17.72 18.93 22.77
N GLY A 209 16.84 19.63 22.06
CA GLY A 209 17.22 20.72 21.15
C GLY A 209 17.87 21.92 21.84
N SER A 210 17.52 22.19 23.10
CA SER A 210 18.09 23.30 23.88
C SER A 210 19.50 23.03 24.42
N ILE A 211 19.86 21.76 24.66
CA ILE A 211 21.15 21.36 25.26
C ILE A 211 22.30 21.97 24.47
N ALA A 212 22.23 21.92 23.14
CA ALA A 212 23.26 22.43 22.26
C ALA A 212 23.53 23.93 22.46
N THR A 213 22.46 24.72 22.57
CA THR A 213 22.54 26.18 22.80
C THR A 213 23.08 26.47 24.21
N ASN A 214 22.66 25.69 25.21
CA ASN A 214 23.12 25.84 26.58
C ASN A 214 24.63 25.60 26.70
N MET A 215 25.15 24.59 26.00
CA MET A 215 26.58 24.29 25.97
C MET A 215 27.39 25.44 25.36
N GLU A 216 26.97 25.97 24.20
CA GLU A 216 27.64 27.11 23.57
C GLU A 216 27.65 28.35 24.47
N ASN A 217 26.52 28.67 25.10
CA ASN A 217 26.41 29.79 26.04
C ASN A 217 27.31 29.58 27.26
N TYR A 218 27.34 28.36 27.81
CA TYR A 218 28.17 28.05 28.96
C TYR A 218 29.66 28.23 28.65
N LEU A 219 30.12 27.79 27.47
CA LEU A 219 31.51 27.98 27.05
C LEU A 219 31.93 29.46 27.07
N GLN A 220 31.06 30.38 26.66
CA GLN A 220 31.36 31.81 26.64
C GLN A 220 31.52 32.40 28.05
N THR A 221 30.81 31.82 29.03
CA THR A 221 30.78 32.30 30.42
C THR A 221 31.75 31.59 31.35
N LEU A 222 32.31 30.45 30.92
CA LEU A 222 33.22 29.65 31.71
C LEU A 222 34.48 30.44 32.07
N ASP A 223 34.78 30.55 33.36
CA ASP A 223 36.02 31.15 33.88
C ASP A 223 36.58 30.27 35.01
N PRO A 224 37.69 29.53 34.76
CA PRO A 224 38.36 28.71 35.77
C PRO A 224 39.32 29.52 36.66
N GLY A 225 39.18 30.85 36.72
CA GLY A 225 40.02 31.77 37.49
C GLY A 225 41.18 32.38 36.70
N THR A 226 41.23 32.17 35.39
CA THR A 226 42.24 32.73 34.46
C THR A 226 41.63 33.63 33.39
N GLY A 227 40.33 33.91 33.48
CA GLY A 227 39.56 34.65 32.50
C GLY A 227 38.74 33.73 31.59
N THR A 228 37.72 34.31 30.96
CA THR A 228 36.90 33.62 29.96
C THR A 228 37.68 33.33 28.69
N LEU A 229 37.18 32.41 27.86
CA LEU A 229 37.80 32.12 26.57
C LEU A 229 37.98 33.37 25.70
N THR A 230 37.00 34.28 25.72
CA THR A 230 37.05 35.57 25.02
C THR A 230 38.15 36.49 25.57
N ALA A 231 38.39 36.48 26.88
CA ALA A 231 39.47 37.26 27.48
C ALA A 231 40.85 36.71 27.11
N ILE A 232 40.99 35.38 27.06
CA ILE A 232 42.21 34.70 26.60
C ILE A 232 42.46 35.01 25.12
N GLU A 233 41.44 34.92 24.27
CA GLU A 233 41.50 35.25 22.84
C GLU A 233 41.94 36.72 22.61
N GLY A 234 41.40 37.65 23.39
CA GLY A 234 41.85 39.05 23.38
C GLY A 234 43.31 39.21 23.82
N SER A 235 43.77 38.41 24.78
CA SER A 235 45.14 38.46 25.28
C SER A 235 46.17 37.94 24.26
N ILE A 236 45.79 37.01 23.37
CA ILE A 236 46.64 36.56 22.25
C ILE A 236 46.99 37.76 21.36
N SER A 237 45.99 38.55 20.97
CA SER A 237 46.17 39.68 20.05
C SER A 237 47.00 40.83 20.64
N GLY A 238 47.08 40.91 21.97
CA GLY A 238 47.84 41.95 22.68
C GLY A 238 49.26 41.55 23.08
N ALA A 239 49.65 40.28 22.91
CA ALA A 239 50.95 39.79 23.34
C ALA A 239 52.03 40.06 22.28
N THR A 240 53.06 40.84 22.63
CA THR A 240 54.12 41.28 21.70
C THR A 240 55.45 40.56 21.89
N ASP A 241 55.56 39.66 22.88
CA ASP A 241 56.78 38.92 23.19
C ASP A 241 56.49 37.50 23.72
N VAL A 242 57.54 36.66 23.75
CA VAL A 242 57.46 35.26 24.18
C VAL A 242 57.00 35.12 25.63
N ALA A 243 57.35 36.05 26.53
CA ALA A 243 56.96 35.96 27.94
C ALA A 243 55.45 36.23 28.12
N ALA A 244 54.91 37.22 27.38
CA ALA A 244 53.49 37.50 27.32
C ALA A 244 52.73 36.30 26.72
N MET A 245 53.20 35.74 25.59
CA MET A 245 52.58 34.56 25.00
C MET A 245 52.67 33.30 25.89
N THR A 246 53.77 33.12 26.62
CA THR A 246 53.88 32.02 27.60
C THR A 246 52.80 32.13 28.68
N THR A 247 52.47 33.35 29.11
CA THR A 247 51.40 33.60 30.09
C THR A 247 50.03 33.28 29.48
N VAL A 248 49.79 33.66 28.23
CA VAL A 248 48.56 33.32 27.50
C VAL A 248 48.39 31.81 27.37
N LEU A 249 49.44 31.08 26.98
CA LEU A 249 49.41 29.61 26.88
C LEU A 249 49.18 28.94 28.24
N ASN A 250 49.75 29.46 29.33
CA ASN A 250 49.47 28.96 30.68
C ASN A 250 48.00 29.17 31.09
N ASN A 251 47.41 30.33 30.73
CA ASN A 251 45.99 30.58 30.97
C ASN A 251 45.11 29.63 30.16
N LEU A 252 45.46 29.37 28.90
CA LEU A 252 44.75 28.42 28.03
C LEU A 252 44.88 26.97 28.55
N GLU A 253 46.06 26.56 29.00
CA GLU A 253 46.30 25.25 29.62
C GLU A 253 45.45 25.07 30.89
N ASN A 254 45.37 26.10 31.73
CA ASN A 254 44.49 26.12 32.91
C ASN A 254 43.01 26.05 32.49
N TYR A 255 42.63 26.83 31.48
CA TYR A 255 41.26 26.83 30.93
C TYR A 255 40.82 25.43 30.52
N ILE A 256 41.69 24.69 29.83
CA ILE A 256 41.43 23.32 29.41
C ILE A 256 41.36 22.38 30.62
N ASN A 257 42.36 22.40 31.51
CA ASN A 257 42.46 21.42 32.59
C ASN A 257 41.41 21.59 33.70
N ASN A 258 41.13 22.83 34.10
CA ASN A 258 40.29 23.13 35.26
C ASN A 258 38.90 23.65 34.90
N GLY A 259 38.68 24.01 33.62
CA GLY A 259 37.38 24.39 33.10
C GLY A 259 36.84 23.34 32.13
N TYR A 260 37.30 23.41 30.89
CA TYR A 260 36.76 22.68 29.74
C TYR A 260 36.66 21.16 30.00
N LYS A 261 37.73 20.54 30.53
CA LYS A 261 37.79 19.09 30.78
C LYS A 261 36.71 18.56 31.72
N ASN A 262 36.26 19.37 32.69
CA ASN A 262 35.24 18.95 33.66
C ASN A 262 33.85 18.77 33.02
N LEU A 263 33.67 19.36 31.84
CA LEU A 263 32.46 19.31 31.04
C LEU A 263 32.48 18.19 30.00
N CYS A 264 33.62 17.52 29.81
CA CYS A 264 33.82 16.49 28.79
C CYS A 264 33.40 15.09 29.25
N THR A 265 33.08 14.22 28.29
CA THR A 265 32.89 12.79 28.57
C THR A 265 34.22 12.11 28.94
N SER A 266 34.16 10.98 29.65
CA SER A 266 35.33 10.16 29.97
C SER A 266 35.77 9.23 28.82
N SER A 267 35.24 9.43 27.61
CA SER A 267 35.52 8.58 26.44
C SER A 267 36.98 8.67 25.98
N ALA A 268 37.48 7.62 25.32
CA ALA A 268 38.82 7.62 24.74
C ALA A 268 39.00 8.79 23.74
N THR A 269 37.98 9.09 22.95
CA THR A 269 37.96 10.22 22.00
C THR A 269 38.14 11.55 22.71
N SER A 270 37.35 11.80 23.77
CA SER A 270 37.43 13.06 24.52
C SER A 270 38.75 13.21 25.26
N ASN A 271 39.25 12.13 25.87
CA ASN A 271 40.54 12.14 26.55
C ASN A 271 41.71 12.37 25.57
N ASN A 272 41.68 11.73 24.40
CA ASN A 272 42.70 11.92 23.37
C ASN A 272 42.67 13.35 22.82
N TYR A 273 41.49 13.87 22.51
CA TYR A 273 41.29 15.26 22.08
C TYR A 273 41.90 16.27 23.07
N ILE A 274 41.60 16.14 24.36
CA ILE A 274 42.17 17.01 25.40
C ILE A 274 43.69 16.85 25.50
N THR A 275 44.18 15.61 25.43
CA THR A 275 45.62 15.32 25.51
C THR A 275 46.38 15.98 24.37
N GLN A 276 45.90 15.86 23.12
CA GLN A 276 46.52 16.47 21.95
C GLN A 276 46.62 17.99 22.06
N MET A 277 45.55 18.67 22.52
CA MET A 277 45.61 20.12 22.74
C MET A 277 46.63 20.51 23.81
N LEU A 278 46.71 19.76 24.91
CA LEU A 278 47.69 20.01 25.97
C LEU A 278 49.12 19.76 25.50
N GLU A 279 49.34 18.76 24.64
CA GLU A 279 50.63 18.50 23.98
C GLU A 279 51.01 19.65 23.03
N GLN A 280 50.07 20.17 22.24
CA GLN A 280 50.29 21.36 21.39
C GLN A 280 50.66 22.60 22.22
N ILE A 281 49.98 22.85 23.35
CA ILE A 281 50.34 23.95 24.26
C ILE A 281 51.75 23.73 24.83
N SER A 282 52.06 22.50 25.24
CA SER A 282 53.37 22.16 25.78
C SER A 282 54.48 22.41 24.76
N ALA A 283 54.29 21.97 23.51
CA ALA A 283 55.23 22.19 22.41
C ALA A 283 55.38 23.69 22.11
N ALA A 284 54.30 24.46 22.07
CA ALA A 284 54.36 25.91 21.85
C ALA A 284 55.05 26.68 22.98
N LYS A 285 55.03 26.16 24.22
CA LYS A 285 55.71 26.76 25.38
C LYS A 285 57.21 26.48 25.42
N SER A 286 57.63 25.30 24.95
CA SER A 286 59.02 24.83 25.07
C SER A 286 59.80 24.92 23.76
N GLY A 287 59.09 24.99 22.63
CA GLY A 287 59.67 24.75 21.30
C GLY A 287 60.05 23.29 21.08
N GLU A 288 59.71 22.39 22.02
CA GLU A 288 60.10 20.97 21.98
C GLU A 288 59.02 20.11 21.32
N THR A 289 59.38 19.47 20.21
CA THR A 289 58.63 18.37 19.59
C THR A 289 59.27 17.05 19.99
N VAL A 290 58.47 16.10 20.49
CA VAL A 290 58.96 14.79 20.97
C VAL A 290 58.53 13.67 20.02
N TYR A 291 59.52 13.01 19.43
CA TYR A 291 59.34 11.87 18.55
C TYR A 291 59.62 10.56 19.30
N LYS A 292 58.75 9.55 19.13
CA LYS A 292 58.82 8.27 19.87
C LYS A 292 58.71 7.09 18.90
N ASN A 293 59.34 5.97 19.25
CA ASN A 293 59.24 4.73 18.46
C ASN A 293 57.85 4.04 18.58
N GLY A 294 57.13 4.27 19.69
CA GLY A 294 55.91 3.52 20.03
C GLY A 294 54.60 4.05 19.42
N ASP A 295 54.55 5.31 19.01
CA ASP A 295 53.38 5.96 18.38
C ASP A 295 53.54 6.09 16.85
N GLY A 296 54.65 5.58 16.30
CA GLY A 296 54.96 5.61 14.87
C GLY A 296 55.49 6.95 14.36
N SER A 297 55.68 7.96 15.22
CA SER A 297 56.14 9.31 14.84
C SER A 297 57.61 9.37 14.41
N SER A 298 58.40 8.37 14.76
CA SER A 298 59.83 8.30 14.42
C SER A 298 60.29 6.91 14.05
N ALA A 299 61.30 6.87 13.19
CA ALA A 299 62.07 5.68 12.88
C ALA A 299 63.54 5.92 13.18
N LEU A 300 64.23 4.89 13.68
CA LEU A 300 65.68 4.91 13.90
C LEU A 300 66.28 3.59 13.45
N THR A 301 67.30 3.67 12.61
CA THR A 301 68.04 2.51 12.11
C THR A 301 69.53 2.72 12.30
N PHE A 302 70.22 1.64 12.68
CA PHE A 302 71.66 1.65 12.84
C PHE A 302 72.29 0.53 12.00
N THR A 303 73.27 0.88 11.18
CA THR A 303 74.03 -0.07 10.35
C THR A 303 75.53 0.09 10.60
N GLY A 304 76.24 -1.01 10.79
CA GLY A 304 77.68 -1.03 11.08
C GLY A 304 78.00 -1.47 12.50
N ASP A 305 79.13 -1.01 13.04
CA ASP A 305 79.61 -1.32 14.38
C ASP A 305 79.97 -0.05 15.18
N SER A 306 80.44 -0.23 16.41
CA SER A 306 80.77 0.88 17.31
C SER A 306 81.96 1.74 16.85
N ALA A 307 82.79 1.27 15.91
CA ALA A 307 83.91 2.00 15.34
C ALA A 307 83.58 2.65 13.99
N ASN A 308 82.75 1.99 13.17
CA ASN A 308 82.32 2.44 11.85
C ASN A 308 80.84 2.11 11.62
N GLY A 309 79.99 3.14 11.56
CA GLY A 309 78.56 2.92 11.37
C GLY A 309 77.80 4.19 11.04
N THR A 310 76.56 3.98 10.62
CA THR A 310 75.61 5.03 10.23
C THR A 310 74.35 4.87 11.08
N LEU A 311 74.01 5.93 11.81
CA LEU A 311 72.74 6.08 12.51
C LEU A 311 71.83 6.95 11.65
N THR A 312 70.69 6.41 11.23
CA THR A 312 69.67 7.14 10.45
C THR A 312 68.42 7.28 11.31
N PHE A 313 67.91 8.49 11.48
CA PHE A 313 66.67 8.75 12.24
C PHE A 313 65.89 9.90 11.63
N GLY A 314 64.60 9.98 11.89
CA GLY A 314 63.76 11.03 11.33
C GLY A 314 62.29 10.89 11.71
N ALA A 315 61.48 11.81 11.21
CA ALA A 315 60.03 11.64 11.19
C ALA A 315 59.67 10.42 10.34
N SER A 316 58.59 9.71 10.69
CA SER A 316 58.13 8.58 9.90
C SER A 316 56.62 8.45 9.94
N SER A 317 56.04 7.87 8.89
CA SER A 317 54.69 7.30 8.95
C SER A 317 54.81 5.79 9.26
N ASN A 318 54.36 5.37 10.45
CA ASN A 318 54.39 3.98 10.94
C ASN A 318 55.79 3.41 11.26
N GLY A 319 56.69 4.23 11.81
CA GLY A 319 58.01 3.76 12.26
C GLY A 319 58.95 3.29 11.14
N THR A 320 58.62 3.61 9.88
CA THR A 320 59.44 3.28 8.70
C THR A 320 59.78 4.56 7.96
N ILE A 321 61.06 4.74 7.62
CA ILE A 321 61.55 5.88 6.84
C ILE A 321 61.19 5.68 5.37
N ASN A 322 60.39 6.57 4.81
CA ASN A 322 59.98 6.60 3.41
C ASN A 322 60.67 7.73 2.62
N SER A 323 60.58 7.66 1.29
CA SER A 323 61.07 8.73 0.42
C SER A 323 60.22 9.99 0.60
N GLY A 324 60.85 11.09 1.01
CA GLY A 324 60.18 12.36 1.32
C GLY A 324 60.08 12.69 2.81
N ASP A 325 60.38 11.73 3.71
CA ASP A 325 60.42 11.98 5.15
C ASP A 325 61.64 12.85 5.53
N GLU A 326 61.52 13.69 6.56
CA GLU A 326 62.65 14.42 7.13
C GLU A 326 63.57 13.47 7.91
N VAL A 327 64.75 13.20 7.35
CA VAL A 327 65.69 12.20 7.87
C VAL A 327 67.09 12.78 7.99
N PHE A 328 67.75 12.36 9.05
CA PHE A 328 69.10 12.73 9.44
C PHE A 328 69.98 11.49 9.50
N GLN A 329 71.24 11.64 9.10
CA GLN A 329 72.27 10.62 9.30
C GLN A 329 73.42 11.13 10.11
N ILE A 330 73.84 10.34 11.10
CA ILE A 330 75.07 10.55 11.85
C ILE A 330 76.00 9.37 11.55
N ILE A 331 77.10 9.68 10.87
CA ILE A 331 78.08 8.69 10.43
C ILE A 331 79.32 8.83 11.30
N LYS A 332 79.74 7.73 11.94
CA LYS A 332 81.03 7.61 12.61
C LYS A 332 81.96 6.81 11.70
N SER A 333 83.17 7.33 11.47
CA SER A 333 84.20 6.60 10.71
C SER A 333 85.54 6.73 11.41
N THR A 334 86.24 5.60 11.56
CA THR A 334 87.58 5.50 12.14
C THR A 334 88.57 5.15 11.05
N ASP A 335 89.54 6.04 10.80
CA ASP A 335 90.58 5.81 9.81
C ASP A 335 91.46 4.63 10.24
N ALA A 336 91.57 3.62 9.37
CA ALA A 336 92.24 2.35 9.67
C ALA A 336 93.76 2.49 9.89
N ASN A 337 94.38 3.57 9.42
CA ASN A 337 95.84 3.75 9.47
C ASN A 337 96.27 4.66 10.63
N THR A 338 95.45 5.65 10.96
CA THR A 338 95.77 6.68 11.97
C THR A 338 94.97 6.52 13.26
N GLY A 339 93.89 5.73 13.24
CA GLY A 339 92.94 5.62 14.36
C GLY A 339 92.12 6.89 14.58
N ALA A 340 92.22 7.88 13.69
CA ALA A 340 91.48 9.13 13.79
C ALA A 340 89.98 8.88 13.59
N VAL A 341 89.16 9.37 14.52
CA VAL A 341 87.70 9.28 14.46
C VAL A 341 87.13 10.55 13.84
N SER A 342 86.22 10.39 12.88
CA SER A 342 85.46 11.47 12.26
C SER A 342 83.96 11.24 12.41
N TRP A 343 83.21 12.34 12.52
CA TRP A 343 81.76 12.35 12.59
C TRP A 343 81.19 13.25 11.50
N THR A 344 80.21 12.75 10.76
CA THR A 344 79.52 13.51 9.70
C THR A 344 78.03 13.51 9.99
N LEU A 345 77.41 14.69 9.93
CA LEU A 345 75.96 14.85 9.92
C LEU A 345 75.51 15.04 8.46
N ASN A 346 74.55 14.25 7.99
CA ASN A 346 73.87 14.50 6.73
C ASN A 346 72.39 14.82 6.96
N THR A 347 71.86 15.76 6.18
CA THR A 347 70.43 16.08 6.06
C THR A 347 69.96 15.80 4.63
N TYR A 348 68.66 15.74 4.37
CA TYR A 348 68.15 15.70 3.00
C TYR A 348 68.27 17.05 2.29
N ASP A 349 68.50 17.01 0.97
CA ASP A 349 68.16 18.12 0.08
C ASP A 349 66.73 17.99 -0.47
N LYS A 350 66.28 19.04 -1.15
CA LYS A 350 64.96 19.13 -1.82
C LYS A 350 64.66 17.99 -2.81
N ASP A 351 65.67 17.22 -3.21
CA ASP A 351 65.56 16.11 -4.16
C ASP A 351 65.64 14.74 -3.44
N GLY A 352 65.62 14.72 -2.11
CA GLY A 352 65.64 13.51 -1.29
C GLY A 352 67.00 12.82 -1.23
N ASN A 353 68.10 13.53 -1.44
CA ASN A 353 69.45 12.99 -1.34
C ASN A 353 70.18 13.48 -0.07
N PHE A 354 70.97 12.62 0.56
CA PHE A 354 71.78 13.00 1.71
C PHE A 354 72.89 13.98 1.31
N LYS A 355 72.94 15.12 1.99
CA LYS A 355 73.99 16.13 1.89
C LYS A 355 74.67 16.29 3.24
N ALA A 356 76.01 16.35 3.23
CA ALA A 356 76.77 16.68 4.42
C ALA A 356 76.45 18.10 4.88
N THR A 357 76.00 18.22 6.14
CA THR A 357 75.60 19.46 6.77
C THR A 357 76.54 19.72 7.93
N THR A 358 77.04 20.95 8.04
CA THR A 358 77.94 21.32 9.13
C THR A 358 77.11 21.66 10.37
N PRO A 359 77.17 20.85 11.46
CA PRO A 359 76.45 21.16 12.67
C PRO A 359 77.05 22.38 13.37
N VAL A 360 76.20 23.17 14.03
CA VAL A 360 76.61 24.24 14.96
C VAL A 360 77.23 23.63 16.22
N SER A 361 76.64 22.53 16.71
CA SER A 361 77.23 21.70 17.78
C SER A 361 76.91 20.23 17.54
N LEU A 362 77.82 19.32 17.88
CA LEU A 362 77.57 17.88 17.88
C LEU A 362 78.22 17.26 19.12
N ASN A 363 77.41 16.72 20.01
CA ASN A 363 77.85 15.99 21.19
C ASN A 363 77.54 14.50 21.01
N THR A 364 78.59 13.69 20.93
CA THR A 364 78.51 12.23 20.77
C THR A 364 79.01 11.48 22.00
N SER A 365 79.14 12.16 23.14
CA SER A 365 79.61 11.56 24.40
C SER A 365 78.46 10.95 25.19
N GLY A 366 78.69 9.81 25.83
CA GLY A 366 77.66 9.10 26.59
C GLY A 366 76.70 8.28 25.73
N SER A 367 75.57 7.87 26.32
CA SER A 367 74.58 6.95 25.73
C SER A 367 73.56 7.63 24.80
N THR A 368 73.58 8.94 24.69
CA THR A 368 72.76 9.73 23.74
C THR A 368 73.63 10.65 22.89
N ILE A 369 73.08 11.12 21.78
CA ILE A 369 73.66 12.12 20.87
C ILE A 369 72.75 13.34 20.91
N SER A 370 73.36 14.52 20.82
CA SER A 370 72.63 15.77 20.61
C SER A 370 73.40 16.63 19.62
N PHE A 371 72.70 17.32 18.74
CA PHE A 371 73.31 18.24 17.80
C PHE A 371 72.41 19.45 17.55
N SER A 372 73.01 20.54 17.10
CA SER A 372 72.26 21.69 16.59
C SER A 372 72.78 22.04 15.21
N TYR A 373 71.91 22.56 14.36
CA TYR A 373 72.26 23.04 13.03
C TYR A 373 71.34 24.18 12.63
N ASN A 374 71.80 24.94 11.64
CA ASN A 374 71.04 26.02 11.06
C ASN A 374 70.17 25.44 9.94
N TYR A 375 68.87 25.27 10.20
CA TYR A 375 67.89 25.01 9.17
C TYR A 375 67.75 26.27 8.30
N VAL A 376 67.53 26.09 7.01
CA VAL A 376 67.36 27.19 6.05
C VAL A 376 66.04 26.98 5.34
N ASP A 377 65.13 27.92 5.50
CA ASP A 377 63.79 27.86 4.89
C ASP A 377 63.84 28.25 3.40
N GLU A 378 62.74 28.05 2.68
CA GLU A 378 62.62 28.33 1.24
C GLU A 378 62.87 29.80 0.89
N ASP A 379 62.61 30.70 1.84
CA ASP A 379 62.85 32.15 1.71
C ASP A 379 64.31 32.55 2.00
N GLY A 380 65.16 31.59 2.39
CA GLY A 380 66.57 31.78 2.72
C GLY A 380 66.83 32.29 4.14
N SER A 381 65.80 32.41 4.97
CA SER A 381 65.94 32.64 6.41
C SER A 381 66.55 31.42 7.09
N SER A 382 67.18 31.60 8.25
CA SER A 382 67.83 30.51 8.95
C SER A 382 67.46 30.47 10.43
N THR A 383 67.09 29.29 10.90
CA THR A 383 66.67 29.00 12.27
C THR A 383 67.58 27.94 12.90
N LEU A 384 67.98 28.16 14.15
CA LEU A 384 68.79 27.19 14.88
C LEU A 384 67.90 26.09 15.44
N VAL A 385 68.01 24.87 14.92
CA VAL A 385 67.26 23.70 15.39
C VAL A 385 68.20 22.79 16.18
N GLU A 386 67.74 22.33 17.35
CA GLU A 386 68.52 21.45 18.24
C GLU A 386 67.81 20.11 18.42
N PHE A 387 68.49 19.01 18.10
CA PHE A 387 68.03 17.66 18.38
C PHE A 387 68.73 17.10 19.62
N LYS A 388 67.94 16.54 20.55
CA LYS A 388 68.38 15.96 21.83
C LYS A 388 67.90 14.53 22.00
N ASP A 389 68.50 13.85 22.97
CA ASP A 389 68.11 12.51 23.46
C ASP A 389 68.14 11.39 22.40
N ILE A 390 68.81 11.62 21.26
CA ILE A 390 68.97 10.61 20.20
C ILE A 390 69.77 9.43 20.77
N PRO A 391 69.30 8.18 20.69
CA PRO A 391 70.09 7.03 21.14
C PRO A 391 71.47 6.96 20.49
N ASN A 392 72.51 6.68 21.27
CA ASN A 392 73.88 6.55 20.79
C ASN A 392 74.32 5.07 20.72
N PRO A 393 73.99 4.31 19.65
CA PRO A 393 74.40 2.90 19.55
C PRO A 393 75.92 2.73 19.52
N PHE A 394 76.67 3.74 19.05
CA PHE A 394 78.13 3.72 19.06
C PHE A 394 78.74 3.63 20.46
N ASN A 395 77.99 4.06 21.48
CA ASN A 395 78.36 4.06 22.89
C ASN A 395 77.34 3.31 23.76
N GLY A 396 76.70 2.27 23.23
CA GLY A 396 75.81 1.38 24.01
C GLY A 396 74.44 1.97 24.38
N GLY A 397 74.00 3.02 23.72
CA GLY A 397 72.64 3.56 23.83
C GLY A 397 71.58 2.59 23.31
N ASN A 398 70.42 2.55 23.97
CA ASN A 398 69.31 1.67 23.60
C ASN A 398 68.53 2.22 22.40
N THR A 399 68.50 1.48 21.30
CA THR A 399 67.79 1.86 20.07
C THR A 399 66.40 1.22 19.95
N SER A 400 66.02 0.32 20.86
CA SER A 400 64.74 -0.39 20.82
C SER A 400 63.59 0.40 21.44
N SER A 401 63.88 1.31 22.37
CA SER A 401 62.91 2.23 22.99
C SER A 401 63.58 3.59 23.19
N PHE A 402 63.06 4.60 22.52
CA PHE A 402 63.68 5.91 22.48
C PHE A 402 62.68 7.06 22.37
N THR A 403 63.16 8.24 22.76
CA THR A 403 62.53 9.54 22.56
C THR A 403 63.56 10.48 21.96
N ILE A 404 63.27 11.07 20.81
CA ILE A 404 64.10 12.11 20.20
C ILE A 404 63.35 13.43 20.41
N LYS A 405 64.06 14.47 20.82
CA LYS A 405 63.47 15.81 20.96
C LYS A 405 64.05 16.73 19.91
N GLU A 406 63.20 17.38 19.14
CA GLU A 406 63.58 18.54 18.34
C GLU A 406 63.19 19.80 19.10
N VAL A 407 64.08 20.76 19.17
CA VAL A 407 63.89 22.03 19.87
C VAL A 407 64.11 23.15 18.88
N GLN A 408 63.04 23.88 18.59
CA GLN A 408 63.06 25.08 17.76
C GLN A 408 63.01 26.34 18.64
N PRO A 409 63.55 27.49 18.17
CA PRO A 409 63.46 28.73 18.91
C PRO A 409 62.00 29.16 19.01
N LEU A 410 61.63 29.69 20.18
CA LEU A 410 60.29 30.20 20.40
C LEU A 410 60.05 31.46 19.55
N ASP A 411 58.96 31.45 18.82
CA ASP A 411 58.51 32.54 17.96
C ASP A 411 57.09 32.98 18.35
N VAL A 412 56.87 34.30 18.41
CA VAL A 412 55.60 34.88 18.86
C VAL A 412 54.47 34.54 17.89
N ASP A 413 54.71 34.63 16.59
CA ASP A 413 53.68 34.41 15.57
C ASP A 413 53.22 32.94 15.58
N THR A 414 54.17 32.01 15.68
CA THR A 414 53.89 30.56 15.79
C THR A 414 53.12 30.23 17.08
N MET A 415 53.49 30.84 18.21
CA MET A 415 52.76 30.68 19.48
C MET A 415 51.34 31.24 19.40
N GLN A 416 51.16 32.41 18.78
CA GLN A 416 49.85 33.03 18.58
C GLN A 416 48.96 32.16 17.69
N GLN A 417 49.48 31.67 16.57
CA GLN A 417 48.75 30.78 15.67
C GLN A 417 48.30 29.51 16.38
N THR A 418 49.22 28.85 17.11
CA THR A 418 48.89 27.64 17.88
C THR A 418 47.78 27.90 18.89
N ALA A 419 47.85 29.01 19.64
CA ALA A 419 46.81 29.38 20.60
C ALA A 419 45.44 29.61 19.92
N GLN A 420 45.42 30.29 18.77
CA GLN A 420 44.19 30.53 18.01
C GLN A 420 43.57 29.23 17.46
N GLU A 421 44.39 28.31 16.96
CA GLU A 421 43.95 27.00 16.46
C GLU A 421 43.31 26.17 17.57
N ILE A 422 43.92 26.17 18.77
CA ILE A 422 43.36 25.48 19.94
C ILE A 422 42.02 26.11 20.34
N ILE A 423 41.91 27.44 20.44
CA ILE A 423 40.64 28.11 20.78
C ILE A 423 39.55 27.77 19.76
N LYS A 424 39.88 27.79 18.47
CA LYS A 424 38.96 27.39 17.40
C LYS A 424 38.52 25.94 17.56
N SER A 425 39.44 25.04 17.87
CA SER A 425 39.15 23.64 18.13
C SER A 425 38.21 23.46 19.32
N LEU A 426 38.46 24.16 20.44
CA LEU A 426 37.60 24.14 21.63
C LEU A 426 36.16 24.58 21.29
N LYS A 427 35.98 25.66 20.53
CA LYS A 427 34.64 26.13 20.11
C LYS A 427 33.91 25.10 19.24
N ASN A 428 34.63 24.41 18.36
CA ASN A 428 34.03 23.46 17.41
C ASN A 428 33.80 22.05 17.97
N SER A 429 34.45 21.68 19.07
CA SER A 429 34.42 20.31 19.60
C SER A 429 33.34 20.06 20.65
N ILE A 430 32.62 21.11 21.08
CA ILE A 430 31.60 21.07 22.12
C ILE A 430 30.66 19.87 21.92
N TYR A 431 30.07 19.72 20.74
CA TYR A 431 29.08 18.67 20.47
C TYR A 431 29.61 17.24 20.43
N ASN A 432 30.92 17.06 20.27
CA ASN A 432 31.53 15.75 20.12
C ASN A 432 32.26 15.28 21.39
N VAL A 433 32.55 16.22 22.30
CA VAL A 433 33.45 15.99 23.42
C VAL A 433 32.75 16.24 24.76
N TRP A 434 31.83 17.21 24.82
CA TRP A 434 31.13 17.54 26.06
C TRP A 434 30.11 16.48 26.44
N ASP A 435 29.89 16.33 27.74
CA ASP A 435 28.90 15.44 28.33
C ASP A 435 27.56 16.20 28.46
N PRO A 436 26.56 15.92 27.59
CA PRO A 436 25.28 16.63 27.60
C PRO A 436 24.47 16.39 28.89
N THR A 437 24.85 15.41 29.70
CA THR A 437 24.12 15.07 30.94
C THR A 437 24.48 15.96 32.13
N LYS A 438 25.50 16.82 31.99
CA LYS A 438 25.95 17.76 33.02
C LYS A 438 24.87 18.79 33.35
N ASN A 439 24.73 19.11 34.63
CA ASN A 439 23.69 20.02 35.13
C ASN A 439 23.78 21.42 34.51
N GLU A 440 24.99 21.83 34.16
CA GLU A 440 25.33 23.06 33.46
C GLU A 440 24.61 23.20 32.11
N PHE A 441 24.25 22.09 31.46
CA PHE A 441 23.62 22.09 30.11
C PHE A 441 22.13 21.75 30.15
N LYS A 442 21.68 21.13 31.25
CA LYS A 442 20.28 20.74 31.42
C LYS A 442 19.33 21.94 31.39
N ALA A 443 19.69 23.05 32.02
CA ALA A 443 18.85 24.23 32.13
C ALA A 443 19.60 25.48 31.69
N ALA A 444 18.99 26.29 30.83
CA ALA A 444 19.54 27.60 30.51
C ALA A 444 19.51 28.47 31.77
N ALA A 445 20.65 29.08 32.12
CA ALA A 445 20.74 29.96 33.28
C ALA A 445 19.79 31.17 33.18
N SER A 446 19.46 31.60 31.96
CA SER A 446 18.55 32.72 31.70
C SER A 446 17.08 32.33 31.64
N ASP A 447 16.75 31.08 31.30
CA ASP A 447 15.37 30.60 31.16
C ASP A 447 15.27 29.07 31.37
N PRO A 448 14.97 28.60 32.58
CA PRO A 448 14.83 27.18 32.87
C PRO A 448 13.48 26.59 32.42
N SER A 449 12.62 27.35 31.73
CA SER A 449 11.25 26.92 31.40
C SER A 449 11.19 25.63 30.58
N ILE A 450 12.06 25.47 29.58
CA ILE A 450 12.10 24.29 28.70
C ILE A 450 12.42 23.03 29.51
N TYR A 451 13.43 23.10 30.38
CA TYR A 451 13.82 21.97 31.22
C TYR A 451 12.78 21.66 32.30
N ASN A 452 12.17 22.69 32.90
CA ASN A 452 11.08 22.48 33.85
C ASN A 452 9.87 21.82 33.17
N ALA A 453 9.54 22.19 31.92
CA ALA A 453 8.49 21.54 31.16
C ALA A 453 8.78 20.05 30.95
N PHE A 454 10.00 19.68 30.53
CA PHE A 454 10.42 18.27 30.43
C PHE A 454 10.20 17.52 31.75
N LYS A 455 10.62 18.10 32.88
CA LYS A 455 10.47 17.48 34.20
C LYS A 455 9.01 17.33 34.63
N ASP A 456 8.23 18.39 34.49
CA ASP A 456 6.83 18.42 34.92
C ASP A 456 5.99 17.44 34.09
N LYS A 457 6.24 17.36 32.77
CA LYS A 457 5.57 16.40 31.88
C LYS A 457 6.04 14.98 32.11
N GLY A 458 7.33 14.74 32.36
CA GLY A 458 7.85 13.42 32.71
C GLY A 458 7.27 12.89 34.02
N LEU A 459 7.15 13.74 35.03
CA LEU A 459 6.48 13.42 36.30
C LEU A 459 4.99 13.10 36.08
N ALA A 460 4.28 13.90 35.27
CA ALA A 460 2.87 13.69 34.99
C ALA A 460 2.63 12.36 34.27
N LEU A 461 3.44 12.03 33.26
CA LEU A 461 3.35 10.78 32.52
C LEU A 461 3.71 9.57 33.40
N SER A 462 4.75 9.68 34.25
CA SER A 462 5.10 8.59 35.17
C SER A 462 4.01 8.33 36.21
N GLN A 463 3.37 9.39 36.72
CA GLN A 463 2.23 9.27 37.63
C GLN A 463 1.02 8.64 36.95
N LEU A 464 0.73 9.01 35.71
CA LEU A 464 -0.37 8.43 34.92
C LEU A 464 -0.15 6.93 34.69
N LEU A 465 1.03 6.53 34.23
CA LEU A 465 1.34 5.15 33.85
C LEU A 465 1.60 4.24 35.04
N LEU A 466 2.34 4.72 36.04
CA LEU A 466 2.91 3.88 37.10
C LEU A 466 2.40 4.23 38.50
N GLY A 467 1.63 5.32 38.65
CA GLY A 467 1.14 5.81 39.94
C GLY A 467 2.24 6.34 40.86
N ARG A 468 3.45 6.56 40.35
CA ARG A 468 4.62 7.03 41.10
C ARG A 468 5.60 7.82 40.25
N ASP A 469 6.49 8.55 40.91
CA ASP A 469 7.65 9.17 40.26
C ASP A 469 8.76 8.12 40.05
N VAL A 470 9.27 8.02 38.82
CA VAL A 470 10.43 7.16 38.47
C VAL A 470 11.77 7.89 38.60
N GLY A 471 11.74 9.19 38.88
CA GLY A 471 12.89 10.06 38.96
C GLY A 471 13.35 10.56 37.59
N GLU A 472 13.87 11.79 37.57
CA GLU A 472 14.27 12.53 36.37
C GLU A 472 15.17 11.74 35.42
N ALA A 473 16.13 10.98 35.96
CA ALA A 473 17.07 10.18 35.16
C ALA A 473 16.37 9.09 34.32
N ASN A 474 15.15 8.70 34.67
CA ASN A 474 14.39 7.65 34.01
C ASN A 474 13.23 8.19 33.16
N TYR A 475 12.95 9.49 33.17
CA TYR A 475 11.88 10.05 32.32
C TYR A 475 12.06 9.74 30.84
N PRO A 476 13.27 9.80 30.23
CA PRO A 476 13.44 9.43 28.83
C PRO A 476 13.00 8.00 28.50
N ASN A 477 13.06 7.08 29.48
CA ASN A 477 12.65 5.69 29.29
C ASN A 477 11.12 5.52 29.25
N LEU A 478 10.34 6.56 29.55
CA LEU A 478 8.87 6.53 29.46
C LEU A 478 8.36 6.43 28.00
N LEU A 479 9.21 6.76 27.02
CA LEU A 479 8.93 6.55 25.60
C LEU A 479 9.11 5.10 25.16
N ASP A 480 9.79 4.27 25.96
CA ASP A 480 9.97 2.85 25.70
C ASP A 480 8.87 2.04 26.40
N THR A 481 7.88 1.61 25.62
CA THR A 481 6.77 0.79 26.09
C THR A 481 7.23 -0.50 26.78
N SER A 482 8.32 -1.13 26.32
CA SER A 482 8.85 -2.35 26.95
C SER A 482 9.42 -2.05 28.33
N TRP A 483 10.15 -0.94 28.47
CA TRP A 483 10.66 -0.49 29.77
C TRP A 483 9.51 -0.17 30.73
N VAL A 484 8.50 0.58 30.26
CA VAL A 484 7.32 0.94 31.05
C VAL A 484 6.57 -0.30 31.55
N LEU A 485 6.30 -1.27 30.68
CA LEU A 485 5.66 -2.53 31.04
C LEU A 485 6.45 -3.29 32.11
N GLY A 486 7.78 -3.28 32.04
CA GLY A 486 8.66 -3.89 33.04
C GLY A 486 8.61 -3.21 34.42
N GLN A 487 8.12 -1.98 34.52
CA GLN A 487 7.94 -1.25 35.79
C GLN A 487 6.55 -1.41 36.41
N MET A 488 5.58 -1.90 35.65
CA MET A 488 4.18 -2.05 36.05
C MET A 488 3.95 -3.31 36.90
N THR A 489 2.97 -3.25 37.79
CA THR A 489 2.38 -4.43 38.43
C THR A 489 1.44 -5.16 37.46
N THR A 490 1.10 -6.44 37.72
CA THR A 490 0.16 -7.20 36.88
C THR A 490 -1.17 -6.48 36.68
N GLN A 491 -1.73 -5.88 37.74
CA GLN A 491 -2.99 -5.14 37.64
C GLN A 491 -2.89 -3.88 36.76
N GLN A 492 -1.73 -3.20 36.80
CA GLN A 492 -1.47 -2.06 35.93
C GLN A 492 -1.30 -2.49 34.47
N GLN A 493 -0.62 -3.62 34.22
CA GLN A 493 -0.49 -4.20 32.88
C GLN A 493 -1.86 -4.58 32.32
N GLU A 494 -2.72 -5.24 33.10
CA GLU A 494 -4.09 -5.56 32.69
C GLU A 494 -4.90 -4.30 32.35
N SER A 495 -4.75 -3.22 33.12
CA SER A 495 -5.43 -1.95 32.86
C SER A 495 -4.88 -1.21 31.63
N PHE A 496 -3.61 -1.41 31.32
CA PHE A 496 -2.93 -0.81 30.16
C PHE A 496 -3.08 -1.64 28.88
N GLN A 497 -3.52 -2.90 28.99
CA GLN A 497 -3.61 -3.84 27.87
C GLN A 497 -4.42 -3.30 26.68
N PRO A 498 -5.58 -2.65 26.83
CA PRO A 498 -6.30 -2.09 25.69
C PRO A 498 -5.47 -1.06 24.91
N ILE A 499 -4.73 -0.21 25.62
CA ILE A 499 -3.85 0.79 25.01
C ILE A 499 -2.69 0.11 24.29
N LEU A 500 -2.10 -0.94 24.89
CA LEU A 500 -1.03 -1.72 24.27
C LEU A 500 -1.49 -2.40 22.98
N ASP A 501 -2.71 -2.92 22.93
CA ASP A 501 -3.29 -3.50 21.73
C ASP A 501 -3.38 -2.45 20.62
N VAL A 502 -3.89 -1.25 20.92
CA VAL A 502 -3.95 -0.13 19.97
C VAL A 502 -2.57 0.26 19.46
N LEU A 503 -1.58 0.41 20.34
CA LEU A 503 -0.21 0.77 19.94
C LEU A 503 0.42 -0.29 19.00
N THR A 504 0.14 -1.57 19.29
CA THR A 504 0.61 -2.68 18.46
C THR A 504 -0.10 -2.68 17.10
N LEU A 505 -1.42 -2.49 17.10
CA LEU A 505 -2.23 -2.39 15.88
C LEU A 505 -1.84 -1.17 15.03
N ASP A 506 -1.62 0.00 15.63
CA ASP A 506 -1.14 1.20 14.94
C ASP A 506 0.21 0.93 14.27
N SER A 507 1.14 0.24 14.95
CA SER A 507 2.44 -0.11 14.38
C SER A 507 2.30 -1.05 13.16
N ILE A 508 1.39 -2.03 13.26
CA ILE A 508 1.08 -2.94 12.16
C ILE A 508 0.42 -2.19 11.00
N MET A 509 -0.57 -1.34 11.26
CA MET A 509 -1.28 -0.58 10.23
C MET A 509 -0.39 0.47 9.55
N ASN A 510 0.52 1.10 10.28
CA ASN A 510 1.53 1.99 9.70
C ASN A 510 2.50 1.23 8.77
N THR A 511 2.69 -0.08 8.98
CA THR A 511 3.57 -0.91 8.16
C THR A 511 2.87 -1.46 6.92
N TYR A 512 1.64 -1.97 7.06
CA TYR A 512 0.94 -2.73 5.99
C TYR A 512 -0.33 -2.05 5.46
N GLY A 513 -0.69 -0.87 5.98
CA GLY A 513 -1.92 -0.15 5.68
C GLY A 513 -3.06 -0.46 6.65
N GLU A 514 -4.19 0.21 6.48
CA GLU A 514 -5.35 0.07 7.37
C GLU A 514 -6.29 -1.05 6.88
N PRO A 515 -6.95 -1.79 7.79
CA PRO A 515 -7.97 -2.76 7.42
C PRO A 515 -9.15 -2.07 6.76
N LYS A 516 -9.52 -2.54 5.57
CA LYS A 516 -10.71 -2.07 4.85
C LYS A 516 -11.80 -3.13 4.92
N TYR A 517 -12.89 -2.80 5.58
CA TYR A 517 -14.09 -3.63 5.60
C TYR A 517 -14.96 -3.31 4.38
N ALA A 518 -15.47 -4.35 3.75
CA ALA A 518 -16.38 -4.28 2.60
C ALA A 518 -17.31 -5.50 2.61
N TRP A 519 -18.36 -5.48 1.80
CA TRP A 519 -19.14 -6.68 1.58
C TRP A 519 -18.37 -7.65 0.68
N ILE A 520 -18.18 -8.88 1.15
CA ILE A 520 -17.53 -9.95 0.41
C ILE A 520 -18.57 -11.00 0.05
N ASP A 521 -18.63 -11.40 -1.21
CA ASP A 521 -19.49 -12.48 -1.67
C ASP A 521 -18.80 -13.84 -1.52
N LYS A 522 -19.23 -14.64 -0.54
CA LYS A 522 -18.73 -16.00 -0.27
C LYS A 522 -19.43 -17.10 -1.07
N SER A 523 -20.37 -16.75 -1.96
CA SER A 523 -21.15 -17.76 -2.70
C SER A 523 -20.41 -18.39 -3.89
N GLU A 524 -19.40 -17.71 -4.46
CA GLU A 524 -18.56 -18.20 -5.56
C GLU A 524 -17.09 -18.16 -5.11
N VAL A 525 -16.63 -19.22 -4.42
CA VAL A 525 -15.24 -19.31 -3.96
C VAL A 525 -14.33 -19.67 -5.14
N THR A 526 -13.82 -18.67 -5.85
CA THR A 526 -12.65 -18.86 -6.73
C THR A 526 -11.37 -18.70 -5.92
N ASP A 527 -10.25 -19.27 -6.40
CA ASP A 527 -8.95 -19.26 -5.71
C ASP A 527 -8.40 -17.84 -5.41
N SER A 528 -9.07 -16.78 -5.86
CA SER A 528 -8.91 -15.41 -5.36
C SER A 528 -10.15 -14.97 -4.58
N TYR A 529 -10.08 -15.01 -3.25
CA TYR A 529 -11.04 -14.31 -2.39
C TYR A 529 -10.99 -12.80 -2.71
N ASN A 530 -11.86 -12.32 -3.61
CA ASN A 530 -12.28 -10.91 -3.75
C ASN A 530 -13.16 -10.68 -4.99
N GLU A 531 -14.36 -11.26 -5.03
CA GLU A 531 -15.44 -10.57 -5.75
C GLU A 531 -16.01 -9.53 -4.78
N ASN A 532 -15.70 -8.25 -5.03
CA ASN A 532 -16.28 -7.13 -4.30
C ASN A 532 -17.82 -7.31 -4.32
N GLY A 533 -18.38 -7.64 -3.16
CA GLY A 533 -19.80 -7.91 -2.97
C GLY A 533 -20.62 -6.66 -2.75
N ASP A 534 -20.04 -5.45 -2.73
CA ASP A 534 -20.74 -4.20 -2.44
C ASP A 534 -21.91 -3.95 -3.40
N ALA A 535 -21.74 -4.23 -4.70
CA ALA A 535 -22.81 -4.07 -5.69
C ALA A 535 -23.98 -5.04 -5.42
N LYS A 536 -23.66 -6.28 -5.06
CA LYS A 536 -24.64 -7.31 -4.69
C LYS A 536 -25.33 -6.97 -3.37
N ALA A 537 -24.57 -6.49 -2.38
CA ALA A 537 -25.10 -6.03 -1.11
C ALA A 537 -26.05 -4.86 -1.31
N GLN A 538 -25.67 -3.84 -2.09
CA GLN A 538 -26.55 -2.71 -2.41
C GLN A 538 -27.83 -3.17 -3.10
N TRP A 539 -27.75 -4.10 -4.07
CA TRP A 539 -28.92 -4.67 -4.73
C TRP A 539 -29.90 -5.28 -3.72
N TYR A 540 -29.42 -6.13 -2.81
CA TYR A 540 -30.28 -6.77 -1.83
C TYR A 540 -30.70 -5.83 -0.70
N THR A 541 -29.92 -4.80 -0.36
CA THR A 541 -30.33 -3.71 0.54
C THR A 541 -31.50 -2.92 -0.04
N ASN A 542 -31.47 -2.59 -1.33
CA ASN A 542 -32.58 -1.91 -2.02
C ASN A 542 -33.86 -2.75 -1.98
N LEU A 543 -33.74 -4.07 -2.19
CA LEU A 543 -34.86 -5.00 -2.09
C LEU A 543 -35.39 -5.09 -0.66
N PHE A 544 -34.51 -5.27 0.34
CA PHE A 544 -34.87 -5.34 1.75
C PHE A 544 -35.65 -4.10 2.20
N ASN A 545 -35.13 -2.91 1.89
CA ASN A 545 -35.77 -1.63 2.21
C ASN A 545 -37.13 -1.50 1.52
N ARG A 546 -37.26 -1.98 0.28
CA ARG A 546 -38.53 -1.96 -0.47
C ARG A 546 -39.58 -2.90 0.09
N MET A 547 -39.18 -4.09 0.52
CA MET A 547 -40.04 -5.07 1.19
C MET A 547 -40.50 -4.55 2.56
N GLN A 548 -39.61 -3.89 3.29
CA GLN A 548 -39.91 -3.32 4.61
C GLN A 548 -40.85 -2.11 4.54
N SER A 549 -40.62 -1.19 3.60
CA SER A 549 -41.38 0.08 3.49
C SER A 549 -42.74 -0.06 2.83
N GLY A 550 -42.85 -0.85 1.75
CA GLY A 550 -44.09 -0.99 0.97
C GLY A 550 -44.79 -2.35 1.09
N GLY A 551 -44.23 -3.27 1.88
CA GLY A 551 -44.71 -4.66 1.97
C GLY A 551 -44.44 -5.46 0.70
N TYR A 552 -44.69 -6.76 0.77
CA TYR A 552 -44.43 -7.68 -0.34
C TYR A 552 -45.55 -8.70 -0.54
N GLN A 553 -45.58 -9.31 -1.73
CA GLN A 553 -46.43 -10.45 -2.06
C GLN A 553 -45.59 -11.52 -2.77
N VAL A 554 -45.75 -12.77 -2.34
CA VAL A 554 -45.03 -13.90 -2.94
C VAL A 554 -45.63 -14.26 -4.30
N LEU A 555 -44.80 -14.33 -5.32
CA LEU A 555 -45.14 -14.87 -6.63
C LEU A 555 -44.70 -16.34 -6.71
N GLN A 556 -45.62 -17.23 -7.04
CA GLN A 556 -45.31 -18.66 -7.17
C GLN A 556 -44.33 -18.91 -8.33
N ASP A 557 -43.40 -19.84 -8.14
CA ASP A 557 -42.29 -20.12 -9.08
C ASP A 557 -42.74 -20.38 -10.52
N GLY A 558 -43.89 -21.05 -10.70
CA GLY A 558 -44.46 -21.33 -12.02
C GLY A 558 -44.89 -20.06 -12.78
N LEU A 559 -45.38 -19.04 -12.06
CA LEU A 559 -45.70 -17.73 -12.65
C LEU A 559 -44.45 -16.88 -12.81
N ALA A 560 -43.51 -16.99 -11.88
CA ALA A 560 -42.25 -16.26 -11.91
C ALA A 560 -41.40 -16.59 -13.17
N SER A 561 -41.54 -17.81 -13.68
CA SER A 561 -40.87 -18.28 -14.90
C SER A 561 -41.72 -18.13 -16.17
N SER A 562 -42.96 -17.65 -16.09
CA SER A 562 -43.87 -17.57 -17.25
C SER A 562 -43.75 -16.23 -17.96
N SER A 563 -43.37 -16.30 -19.24
CA SER A 563 -43.31 -15.14 -20.13
C SER A 563 -44.67 -14.58 -20.51
N GLU A 564 -45.66 -15.47 -20.61
CA GLU A 564 -47.05 -15.14 -20.92
C GLU A 564 -47.69 -14.40 -19.76
N TRP A 565 -47.38 -14.83 -18.53
CA TRP A 565 -47.90 -14.18 -17.33
C TRP A 565 -47.38 -12.75 -17.19
N ILE A 566 -46.08 -12.51 -17.34
CA ILE A 566 -45.52 -11.16 -17.15
C ILE A 566 -45.98 -10.21 -18.26
N LYS A 567 -46.08 -10.69 -19.51
CA LYS A 567 -46.66 -9.93 -20.63
C LYS A 567 -48.12 -9.55 -20.31
N PHE A 568 -48.94 -10.53 -19.93
CA PHE A 568 -50.32 -10.28 -19.53
C PHE A 568 -50.41 -9.29 -18.37
N ALA A 569 -49.60 -9.46 -17.32
CA ALA A 569 -49.64 -8.63 -16.12
C ALA A 569 -49.32 -7.15 -16.41
N PHE A 570 -48.37 -6.89 -17.32
CA PHE A 570 -48.07 -5.54 -17.80
C PHE A 570 -49.16 -4.97 -18.72
N GLU A 571 -49.62 -5.74 -19.71
CA GLU A 571 -50.65 -5.28 -20.66
C GLU A 571 -52.01 -5.02 -20.00
N SER A 572 -52.35 -5.82 -18.97
CA SER A 572 -53.59 -5.65 -18.22
C SER A 572 -53.50 -4.63 -17.08
N GLY A 573 -52.32 -4.07 -16.83
CA GLY A 573 -52.07 -3.14 -15.71
C GLY A 573 -52.22 -3.78 -14.32
N LEU A 574 -52.04 -5.10 -14.21
CA LEU A 574 -52.07 -5.79 -12.91
C LEU A 574 -50.85 -5.46 -12.05
N VAL A 575 -49.72 -5.17 -12.72
CA VAL A 575 -48.47 -4.79 -12.09
C VAL A 575 -47.90 -3.53 -12.74
N THR A 576 -47.06 -2.84 -11.98
CA THR A 576 -46.27 -1.70 -12.45
C THR A 576 -44.79 -2.06 -12.35
N LEU A 577 -43.98 -1.57 -13.29
CA LEU A 577 -42.54 -1.75 -13.28
C LEU A 577 -41.91 -0.66 -12.42
N GLU A 578 -40.97 -1.02 -11.55
CA GLU A 578 -40.16 -0.11 -10.77
C GLU A 578 -38.68 -0.31 -11.13
N GLN A 579 -37.92 0.77 -11.18
CA GLN A 579 -36.48 0.78 -11.42
C GLN A 579 -35.77 1.59 -10.33
N VAL A 580 -34.62 1.09 -9.87
CA VAL A 580 -33.76 1.84 -8.94
C VAL A 580 -32.97 2.92 -9.70
N ASP A 581 -32.96 4.14 -9.17
CA ASP A 581 -32.13 5.24 -9.69
C ASP A 581 -30.72 5.29 -9.06
N THR A 582 -29.92 6.28 -9.46
CA THR A 582 -28.56 6.48 -8.94
C THR A 582 -28.51 6.82 -7.46
N ASP A 583 -29.63 7.27 -6.88
CA ASP A 583 -29.77 7.62 -5.47
C ASP A 583 -30.37 6.46 -4.64
N ASN A 584 -30.46 5.25 -5.23
CA ASN A 584 -31.04 4.05 -4.65
C ASN A 584 -32.54 4.13 -4.35
N ASN A 585 -33.28 5.02 -5.03
CA ASN A 585 -34.73 5.13 -4.88
C ASN A 585 -35.47 4.34 -5.96
N TRP A 586 -36.56 3.70 -5.57
CA TRP A 586 -37.46 2.98 -6.47
C TRP A 586 -38.40 3.96 -7.19
N ASN A 587 -38.31 4.02 -8.51
CA ASN A 587 -39.14 4.86 -9.36
C ASN A 587 -40.04 4.02 -10.26
N THR A 588 -41.33 4.33 -10.28
CA THR A 588 -42.27 3.68 -11.20
C THR A 588 -42.02 4.12 -12.64
N ILE A 589 -41.86 3.16 -13.54
CA ILE A 589 -41.71 3.38 -14.98
C ILE A 589 -42.73 2.55 -15.75
N MET A 590 -43.05 2.99 -16.97
CA MET A 590 -43.85 2.18 -17.90
C MET A 590 -42.96 1.11 -18.52
N TYR A 591 -43.43 -0.14 -18.61
CA TYR A 591 -42.66 -1.23 -19.21
C TYR A 591 -42.24 -0.92 -20.66
N SER A 592 -43.08 -0.18 -21.40
CA SER A 592 -42.82 0.27 -22.78
C SER A 592 -41.67 1.28 -22.90
N ASN A 593 -41.30 1.93 -21.80
CA ASN A 593 -40.23 2.91 -21.73
C ASN A 593 -38.95 2.33 -21.10
N CYS A 594 -38.97 1.05 -20.70
CA CYS A 594 -37.80 0.37 -20.17
C CYS A 594 -36.82 0.10 -21.31
N SER A 595 -35.58 0.59 -21.19
CA SER A 595 -34.56 0.39 -22.22
C SER A 595 -34.14 -1.07 -22.37
N ASP A 596 -34.29 -1.87 -21.32
CA ASP A 596 -33.82 -3.25 -21.26
C ASP A 596 -34.90 -4.25 -21.69
N ILE A 597 -36.15 -3.80 -21.85
CA ILE A 597 -37.25 -4.60 -22.41
C ILE A 597 -37.37 -4.27 -23.90
N THR A 598 -37.27 -5.28 -24.75
CA THR A 598 -37.41 -5.15 -26.20
C THR A 598 -38.47 -6.08 -26.73
N GLU A 599 -39.15 -5.67 -27.80
CA GLU A 599 -40.06 -6.54 -28.53
C GLU A 599 -39.34 -7.13 -29.74
N GLN A 600 -39.35 -8.45 -29.85
CA GLN A 600 -38.77 -9.17 -30.97
C GLN A 600 -39.80 -10.07 -31.62
N THR A 601 -39.68 -10.25 -32.93
CA THR A 601 -40.49 -11.20 -33.68
C THR A 601 -40.20 -12.63 -33.23
N ASN A 602 -41.25 -13.43 -32.98
CA ASN A 602 -41.08 -14.83 -32.61
C ASN A 602 -40.81 -15.70 -33.85
N ASN A 603 -39.56 -15.75 -34.31
CA ASN A 603 -39.15 -16.50 -35.50
C ASN A 603 -39.52 -17.99 -35.44
N ALA A 604 -39.49 -18.60 -34.24
CA ALA A 604 -39.88 -20.00 -34.06
C ALA A 604 -41.39 -20.19 -34.28
N ALA A 605 -42.23 -19.32 -33.70
CA ALA A 605 -43.67 -19.33 -33.93
C ALA A 605 -44.04 -19.07 -35.39
N ILE A 606 -43.35 -18.13 -36.06
CA ILE A 606 -43.53 -17.88 -37.50
C ILE A 606 -43.21 -19.13 -38.31
N THR A 607 -42.08 -19.80 -38.02
CA THR A 607 -41.67 -21.00 -38.76
C THR A 607 -42.69 -22.13 -38.60
N ILE A 608 -43.21 -22.34 -37.39
CA ILE A 608 -44.27 -23.32 -37.11
C ILE A 608 -45.56 -22.95 -37.85
N ALA A 609 -45.99 -21.69 -37.74
CA ALA A 609 -47.20 -21.18 -38.39
C ALA A 609 -47.10 -21.24 -39.92
N GLU A 610 -45.94 -20.99 -40.50
CA GLU A 610 -45.68 -21.12 -41.94
C GLU A 610 -45.80 -22.58 -42.40
N ALA A 611 -45.25 -23.53 -41.63
CA ALA A 611 -45.38 -24.95 -41.92
C ALA A 611 -46.84 -25.42 -41.84
N GLU A 612 -47.58 -25.01 -40.80
CA GLU A 612 -49.00 -25.32 -40.63
C GLU A 612 -49.87 -24.70 -41.73
N TYR A 613 -49.62 -23.43 -42.07
CA TYR A 613 -50.28 -22.71 -43.17
C TYR A 613 -50.10 -23.46 -44.49
N ASN A 614 -48.86 -23.79 -44.86
CA ASN A 614 -48.55 -24.50 -46.10
C ASN A 614 -49.21 -25.89 -46.14
N ALA A 615 -49.17 -26.64 -45.03
CA ALA A 615 -49.80 -27.95 -44.96
C ALA A 615 -51.34 -27.88 -45.07
N ALA A 616 -51.97 -26.91 -44.42
CA ALA A 616 -53.41 -26.70 -44.46
C ALA A 616 -53.88 -26.20 -45.84
N MET A 617 -53.17 -25.24 -46.43
CA MET A 617 -53.51 -24.69 -47.74
C MET A 617 -53.39 -25.74 -48.86
N ASN A 618 -52.35 -26.57 -48.84
CA ASN A 618 -52.22 -27.70 -49.76
C ASN A 618 -53.41 -28.68 -49.67
N LYS A 619 -53.92 -28.95 -48.46
CA LYS A 619 -55.10 -29.82 -48.28
C LYS A 619 -56.36 -29.16 -48.82
N ILE A 620 -56.52 -27.85 -48.63
CA ILE A 620 -57.66 -27.08 -49.14
C ILE A 620 -57.64 -27.05 -50.66
N GLU A 621 -56.51 -26.72 -51.27
CA GLU A 621 -56.35 -26.64 -52.74
C GLU A 621 -56.64 -27.99 -53.42
N ASN A 622 -56.16 -29.10 -52.84
CA ASN A 622 -56.44 -30.43 -53.37
C ASN A 622 -57.93 -30.79 -53.31
N LYS A 623 -58.63 -30.42 -52.22
CA LYS A 623 -60.08 -30.62 -52.11
C LYS A 623 -60.85 -29.74 -53.08
N ASP A 624 -60.42 -28.49 -53.28
CA ASP A 624 -61.05 -27.57 -54.21
C ASP A 624 -60.97 -28.10 -55.67
N LYS A 625 -59.78 -28.57 -56.07
CA LYS A 625 -59.56 -29.25 -57.37
C LYS A 625 -60.44 -30.50 -57.54
N MET A 626 -60.62 -31.29 -56.48
CA MET A 626 -61.50 -32.46 -56.52
C MET A 626 -62.95 -32.05 -56.71
N TYR A 627 -63.42 -31.03 -55.97
CA TYR A 627 -64.77 -30.50 -56.13
C TYR A 627 -65.01 -29.88 -57.51
N ASP A 628 -64.03 -29.21 -58.11
CA ASP A 628 -64.13 -28.73 -59.50
C ASP A 628 -64.25 -29.86 -60.51
N LEU A 629 -63.48 -30.95 -60.32
CA LEU A 629 -63.59 -32.13 -61.17
C LEU A 629 -64.96 -32.81 -61.02
N GLU A 630 -65.46 -32.93 -59.78
CA GLU A 630 -66.79 -33.48 -59.51
C GLU A 630 -67.91 -32.64 -60.10
N LEU A 631 -67.87 -31.31 -59.96
CA LEU A 631 -68.84 -30.40 -60.59
C LEU A 631 -68.82 -30.55 -62.11
N LYS A 632 -67.64 -30.57 -62.73
CA LYS A 632 -67.52 -30.77 -64.19
C LYS A 632 -68.08 -32.12 -64.65
N ASN A 633 -67.87 -33.18 -63.87
CA ASN A 633 -68.45 -34.49 -64.16
C ASN A 633 -69.98 -34.46 -64.03
N ILE A 634 -70.51 -33.83 -62.97
CA ILE A 634 -71.94 -33.66 -62.76
C ILE A 634 -72.57 -32.84 -63.91
N ASP A 635 -71.93 -31.76 -64.36
CA ASP A 635 -72.38 -30.97 -65.51
C ASP A 635 -72.39 -31.80 -66.80
N THR A 636 -71.37 -32.63 -67.01
CA THR A 636 -71.31 -33.54 -68.16
C THR A 636 -72.43 -34.58 -68.11
N GLU A 637 -72.67 -35.18 -66.94
CA GLU A 637 -73.79 -36.10 -66.71
C GLU A 637 -75.14 -35.43 -66.90
N HIS A 638 -75.32 -34.22 -66.36
CA HIS A 638 -76.54 -33.43 -66.47
C HIS A 638 -76.84 -33.10 -67.93
N ASN A 639 -75.86 -32.64 -68.71
CA ASN A 639 -76.00 -32.38 -70.15
C ASN A 639 -76.35 -33.64 -70.95
N SER A 640 -75.75 -34.78 -70.61
CA SER A 640 -76.06 -36.08 -71.23
C SER A 640 -77.50 -36.51 -70.93
N LEU A 641 -77.93 -36.39 -69.66
CA LEU A 641 -79.29 -36.69 -69.22
C LEU A 641 -80.33 -35.74 -69.82
N GLN A 642 -80.01 -34.45 -69.97
CA GLN A 642 -80.85 -33.47 -70.64
C GLN A 642 -81.05 -33.84 -72.12
N THR A 643 -79.97 -34.23 -72.80
CA THR A 643 -80.04 -34.70 -74.20
C THR A 643 -80.89 -35.97 -74.32
N GLU A 644 -80.75 -36.91 -73.39
CA GLU A 644 -81.57 -38.13 -73.32
C GLU A 644 -83.05 -37.79 -73.06
N TYR A 645 -83.32 -36.88 -72.13
CA TYR A 645 -84.65 -36.39 -71.79
C TYR A 645 -85.34 -35.77 -73.01
N ASP A 646 -84.68 -34.85 -73.72
CA ASP A 646 -85.22 -34.17 -74.90
C ASP A 646 -85.46 -35.14 -76.06
N SER A 647 -84.59 -36.15 -76.21
CA SER A 647 -84.74 -37.21 -77.21
C SER A 647 -85.98 -38.08 -76.93
N ILE A 648 -86.19 -38.49 -75.69
CA ILE A 648 -87.35 -39.30 -75.28
C ILE A 648 -88.65 -38.49 -75.36
N LYS A 649 -88.62 -37.22 -74.91
CA LYS A 649 -89.75 -36.30 -75.02
C LYS A 649 -90.18 -36.14 -76.48
N THR A 650 -89.24 -35.87 -77.38
CA THR A 650 -89.49 -35.79 -78.83
C THR A 650 -90.09 -37.09 -79.39
N ALA A 651 -89.62 -38.25 -78.94
CA ALA A 651 -90.15 -39.55 -79.38
C ALA A 651 -91.58 -39.80 -78.87
N ILE A 652 -91.90 -39.35 -77.65
CA ILE A 652 -93.26 -39.40 -77.09
C ILE A 652 -94.17 -38.43 -77.86
N ASP A 653 -93.75 -37.18 -78.08
CA ASP A 653 -94.51 -36.17 -78.83
C ASP A 653 -94.86 -36.65 -80.25
N LYS A 654 -93.89 -37.25 -80.96
CA LYS A 654 -94.13 -37.88 -82.27
C LYS A 654 -95.12 -39.05 -82.21
N ASN A 655 -95.08 -39.86 -81.16
CA ASN A 655 -96.04 -40.96 -80.98
C ASN A 655 -97.45 -40.44 -80.66
N ILE A 656 -97.55 -39.38 -79.86
CA ILE A 656 -98.83 -38.69 -79.60
C ILE A 656 -99.38 -38.14 -80.92
N GLU A 657 -98.57 -37.44 -81.71
CA GLU A 657 -98.99 -36.89 -83.01
C GLU A 657 -99.43 -37.98 -83.99
N ARG A 658 -98.71 -39.10 -84.08
CA ARG A 658 -99.11 -40.26 -84.89
C ARG A 658 -100.42 -40.87 -84.41
N THR A 659 -100.59 -41.02 -83.11
CA THR A 659 -101.83 -41.55 -82.54
C THR A 659 -102.99 -40.60 -82.85
N PHE A 660 -102.78 -39.29 -82.70
CA PHE A 660 -103.79 -38.27 -83.01
C PHE A 660 -104.20 -38.30 -84.49
N LYS A 661 -103.24 -38.43 -85.42
CA LYS A 661 -103.50 -38.58 -86.88
C LYS A 661 -104.23 -39.87 -87.27
N ILE A 662 -104.17 -40.92 -86.45
CA ILE A 662 -104.89 -42.19 -86.70
C ILE A 662 -106.37 -42.08 -86.27
N TYR A 663 -106.67 -41.17 -85.34
CA TYR A 663 -108.03 -40.96 -84.81
C TYR A 663 -108.70 -39.66 -85.30
N SER A 664 -108.07 -38.93 -86.22
CA SER A 664 -108.60 -37.78 -86.98
C SER A 664 -108.79 -38.17 -88.43
#